data_AF-A0A3R6XIJ4-F1
#
_entry.id   AF-A0A3R6XIJ4-F1
#
_cell.length_a   1.000
_cell.length_b   1.000
_cell.length_c   1.000
_cell.angle_alpha   90.00
_cell.angle_beta   90.00
_cell.angle_gamma   90.00
#
_symmetry.space_group_name_H-M   'P 1'
#
loop_
_entity.id
_entity.type
_entity.pdbx_description
1 polymer ?
#
loop_
_entity_poly.entity_id
_entity_poly.type
_entity_poly.pdbx_seq_one_letter_code
_entity_poly.pdbx_strand_id
1 'polypeptide(L)'
;MSTGAADKAKRLTKRSSTKEKKIKINMTLAKYEVIKKIARDRGWKQITDETDKVGLAGCNLHWIDVPDFVNTFKTMQPFQKVNHFPGASVTISPDPPIPHSLTPWHVGMSNLARKSKLARNFQRMMKLFPNEYDFCPKTWILPFDYTDFAQQFNSDGTSNRAFIIKPDHSCQGRGVFLTKNLKEVNKTDIFVAQRYVAHPLLLGGKKFDLRIYIMIASCAPLRVYLFQDGLVRMCTAAYTPPNADNMEQKFMHLTNYAINKLSNNFEKNKDEAADGEGSKRSLKWFLTWLRDKYDDAAVDLLWHQIGDICLKSILSVQPTLNQEYQSTFAKFSRGKQSKGDNLTGGDDDEGTTNPGKACANSSCFAILGMDVLVDENLKPWLLEVNHLPSFGCDSPLDWNVKERLLNQALDIMQISASDKDTYDAEHTKNLQRRLYGDAKPATGADGEGNQDEGSSDGPETDPDATRTTQSRPQLSKDELTATLLNFYSLVNPEKPATDIDAIVAKFLDNQDELHKSLVVKYGRGVFDEVALNNPSSNSSTPVVDDGLVDFVRLYPPPVPTSKNAIYKQILDACQSNIDEQLLRLTAPLHQKKGEDLSKTSLPPLVKGGTKKDLGRDCFGFTGTDKVQQLELKDRKPLAVPGPAQLAAASRLMMGHSSQKLSVLIPTRPVSQNSSTNLVKKAPVQYGLEYREKLETMKKKPTIAMTQITFGGFG
;
A
#
# COMPACT_ATOMS: atom_id res chain seq x y z
N MET A 1 5.93 26.77 -72.80
CA MET A 1 5.28 25.74 -71.95
C MET A 1 6.31 25.24 -70.94
N SER A 2 6.41 25.84 -69.75
CA SER A 2 7.43 25.49 -68.75
C SER A 2 6.97 25.90 -67.35
N THR A 3 5.84 25.35 -66.92
CA THR A 3 5.30 25.53 -65.56
C THR A 3 4.59 24.25 -65.15
N GLY A 4 5.29 23.34 -64.47
CA GLY A 4 4.69 22.08 -64.02
C GLY A 4 5.53 21.24 -63.07
N ALA A 5 6.85 21.44 -63.03
CA ALA A 5 7.74 20.58 -62.22
C ALA A 5 8.09 21.16 -60.83
N ALA A 6 7.98 22.48 -60.62
CA ALA A 6 8.45 23.12 -59.37
C ALA A 6 7.47 23.03 -58.18
N ASP A 7 6.16 22.88 -58.43
CA ASP A 7 5.15 22.84 -57.35
C ASP A 7 4.86 21.44 -56.78
N LYS A 8 5.31 20.37 -57.45
CA LYS A 8 5.23 19.00 -56.90
C LYS A 8 6.37 18.69 -55.92
N ALA A 9 7.51 19.37 -56.03
CA ALA A 9 8.66 19.15 -55.14
C ALA A 9 8.51 19.80 -53.75
N LYS A 10 7.61 20.78 -53.58
CA LYS A 10 7.30 21.41 -52.28
C LYS A 10 6.22 20.70 -51.47
N ARG A 11 5.60 19.63 -52.00
CA ARG A 11 4.47 18.95 -51.34
C ARG A 11 4.81 17.60 -50.70
N LEU A 12 6.08 17.18 -50.75
CA LEU A 12 6.56 15.89 -50.22
C LEU A 12 7.59 16.00 -49.07
N THR A 13 7.87 17.19 -48.56
CA THR A 13 8.72 17.40 -47.37
C THR A 13 7.92 17.94 -46.18
N LYS A 14 6.68 17.50 -45.98
CA LYS A 14 6.13 17.42 -44.62
C LYS A 14 6.63 16.10 -44.02
N ARG A 15 7.91 16.08 -43.62
CA ARG A 15 8.33 15.20 -42.53
C ARG A 15 7.36 15.50 -41.41
N SER A 16 6.46 14.56 -41.12
CA SER A 16 5.69 14.55 -39.88
C SER A 16 6.72 14.73 -38.78
N SER A 17 6.81 15.94 -38.21
CA SER A 17 7.58 16.13 -36.99
C SER A 17 6.88 15.23 -35.98
N THR A 18 7.44 14.06 -35.71
CA THR A 18 6.95 13.15 -34.69
C THR A 18 6.92 13.98 -33.41
N LYS A 19 5.74 14.48 -33.02
CA LYS A 19 5.60 15.30 -31.83
C LYS A 19 6.16 14.47 -30.68
N GLU A 20 7.18 15.02 -30.03
CA GLU A 20 7.82 14.37 -28.89
C GLU A 20 6.74 14.03 -27.86
N LYS A 21 6.63 12.74 -27.52
CA LYS A 21 5.57 12.25 -26.66
C LYS A 21 5.82 12.79 -25.25
N LYS A 22 4.82 13.46 -24.69
CA LYS A 22 4.87 14.02 -23.34
C LYS A 22 4.13 13.11 -22.35
N ILE A 23 4.70 12.96 -21.16
CA ILE A 23 4.02 12.35 -20.01
C ILE A 23 2.78 13.18 -19.69
N LYS A 24 1.67 12.49 -19.40
CA LYS A 24 0.40 13.11 -19.05
C LYS A 24 0.09 12.83 -17.58
N ILE A 25 -0.16 13.88 -16.81
CA ILE A 25 -0.52 13.80 -15.39
C ILE A 25 -1.95 14.28 -15.19
N ASN A 26 -2.77 13.48 -14.54
CA ASN A 26 -4.09 13.86 -14.06
C ASN A 26 -3.96 14.60 -12.74
N MET A 27 -4.48 15.83 -12.70
CA MET A 27 -4.42 16.78 -11.60
C MET A 27 -5.81 17.22 -11.12
N THR A 28 -6.88 16.55 -11.53
CA THR A 28 -8.26 16.92 -11.12
C THR A 28 -8.43 16.86 -9.60
N LEU A 29 -7.77 15.90 -8.95
CA LEU A 29 -7.79 15.70 -7.50
C LEU A 29 -6.52 16.25 -6.80
N ALA A 30 -5.72 17.07 -7.50
CA ALA A 30 -4.51 17.69 -6.97
C ALA A 30 -4.80 19.09 -6.43
N LYS A 31 -4.58 19.27 -5.12
CA LYS A 31 -4.84 20.51 -4.39
C LYS A 31 -3.62 21.43 -4.37
N TYR A 32 -2.42 20.88 -4.24
CA TYR A 32 -1.22 21.67 -3.94
C TYR A 32 -0.52 22.21 -5.19
N GLU A 33 0.04 23.42 -5.10
CA GLU A 33 0.72 24.07 -6.23
C GLU A 33 2.09 23.44 -6.54
N VAL A 34 2.77 22.89 -5.55
CA VAL A 34 4.11 22.31 -5.73
C VAL A 34 4.15 21.22 -6.80
N ILE A 35 3.15 20.32 -6.83
CA ILE A 35 3.09 19.28 -7.86
C ILE A 35 2.74 19.86 -9.25
N LYS A 36 1.95 20.94 -9.30
CA LYS A 36 1.60 21.63 -10.55
C LYS A 36 2.82 22.33 -11.14
N LYS A 37 3.63 22.96 -10.29
CA LYS A 37 4.94 23.53 -10.67
C LYS A 37 5.86 22.44 -11.21
N ILE A 38 6.05 21.34 -10.46
CA ILE A 38 6.91 20.22 -10.89
C ILE A 38 6.48 19.66 -12.25
N ALA A 39 5.17 19.48 -12.46
CA ALA A 39 4.66 19.02 -13.75
C ALA A 39 4.96 20.02 -14.90
N ARG A 40 4.92 21.34 -14.64
CA ARG A 40 5.31 22.36 -15.63
C ARG A 40 6.80 22.30 -15.93
N ASP A 41 7.63 22.24 -14.89
CA ASP A 41 9.09 22.26 -15.00
C ASP A 41 9.61 21.00 -15.74
N ARG A 42 8.95 19.85 -15.54
CA ARG A 42 9.21 18.61 -16.29
C ARG A 42 8.63 18.59 -17.70
N GLY A 43 7.91 19.64 -18.11
CA GLY A 43 7.27 19.73 -19.42
C GLY A 43 6.10 18.74 -19.63
N TRP A 44 5.51 18.22 -18.55
CA TRP A 44 4.41 17.25 -18.60
C TRP A 44 3.09 17.92 -18.98
N LYS A 45 2.21 17.18 -19.66
CA LYS A 45 0.87 17.64 -20.00
C LYS A 45 -0.07 17.42 -18.82
N GLN A 46 -0.62 18.50 -18.28
CA GLN A 46 -1.55 18.46 -17.16
C GLN A 46 -2.99 18.29 -17.66
N ILE A 47 -3.74 17.39 -17.02
CA ILE A 47 -5.17 17.19 -17.24
C ILE A 47 -5.87 17.69 -15.98
N THR A 48 -6.61 18.78 -16.10
CA THR A 48 -7.31 19.44 -14.99
C THR A 48 -8.84 19.36 -15.11
N ASP A 49 -9.34 18.94 -16.27
CA ASP A 49 -10.77 18.82 -16.55
C ASP A 49 -11.25 17.39 -16.29
N GLU A 50 -12.19 17.24 -15.36
CA GLU A 50 -12.81 15.96 -15.01
C GLU A 50 -13.70 15.40 -16.13
N THR A 51 -14.15 16.24 -17.06
CA THR A 51 -14.99 15.84 -18.18
C THR A 51 -14.20 15.22 -19.33
N ASP A 52 -12.88 15.44 -19.39
CA ASP A 52 -11.98 14.86 -20.41
C ASP A 52 -11.68 13.39 -20.13
N LYS A 53 -12.69 12.53 -20.33
CA LYS A 53 -12.57 11.07 -20.13
C LYS A 53 -11.46 10.46 -20.98
N VAL A 54 -11.19 11.01 -22.17
CA VAL A 54 -10.15 10.52 -23.08
C VAL A 54 -8.77 10.85 -22.54
N GLY A 55 -8.58 12.08 -22.06
CA GLY A 55 -7.37 12.50 -21.36
C GLY A 55 -7.11 11.67 -20.12
N LEU A 56 -8.13 11.49 -19.27
CA LEU A 56 -8.05 10.70 -18.04
C LEU A 56 -7.68 9.24 -18.30
N ALA A 57 -8.31 8.58 -19.27
CA ALA A 57 -7.99 7.21 -19.65
C ALA A 57 -6.61 7.07 -20.32
N GLY A 58 -6.10 8.15 -20.90
CA GLY A 58 -4.79 8.18 -21.56
C GLY A 58 -3.66 8.77 -20.73
N CYS A 59 -3.88 9.12 -19.46
CA CYS A 59 -2.84 9.70 -18.60
C CYS A 59 -1.88 8.63 -18.07
N ASN A 60 -0.64 9.00 -17.77
CA ASN A 60 0.36 8.09 -17.21
C ASN A 60 0.30 8.07 -15.68
N LEU A 61 -0.01 9.21 -15.06
CA LEU A 61 0.01 9.38 -13.61
C LEU A 61 -1.27 10.05 -13.12
N HIS A 62 -1.89 9.48 -12.09
CA HIS A 62 -2.91 10.12 -11.27
C HIS A 62 -2.28 10.69 -10.00
N TRP A 63 -2.36 12.01 -9.83
CA TRP A 63 -1.96 12.66 -8.57
C TRP A 63 -3.18 13.10 -7.77
N ILE A 64 -3.22 12.67 -6.51
CA ILE A 64 -4.40 12.80 -5.65
C ILE A 64 -3.97 13.31 -4.27
N ASP A 65 -4.57 14.44 -3.86
CA ASP A 65 -4.33 15.08 -2.55
C ASP A 65 -5.58 15.06 -1.64
N VAL A 66 -6.71 14.54 -2.14
CA VAL A 66 -8.00 14.48 -1.45
C VAL A 66 -8.41 13.04 -1.18
N PRO A 67 -9.21 12.76 -0.14
CA PRO A 67 -9.57 11.39 0.25
C PRO A 67 -10.58 10.69 -0.68
N ASP A 68 -11.21 11.38 -1.62
CA ASP A 68 -12.23 10.80 -2.52
C ASP A 68 -11.61 10.30 -3.84
N PHE A 69 -11.05 9.09 -3.81
CA PHE A 69 -10.34 8.52 -4.98
C PHE A 69 -10.58 7.03 -5.24
N VAL A 70 -11.57 6.39 -4.60
CA VAL A 70 -11.90 4.97 -4.86
C VAL A 70 -12.18 4.73 -6.33
N ASN A 71 -12.89 5.68 -6.95
CA ASN A 71 -13.32 5.56 -8.33
C ASN A 71 -12.14 5.57 -9.31
N THR A 72 -11.02 6.22 -8.94
CA THR A 72 -9.78 6.20 -9.73
C THR A 72 -9.25 4.77 -9.88
N PHE A 73 -9.16 3.99 -8.80
CA PHE A 73 -8.67 2.61 -8.87
C PHE A 73 -9.52 1.71 -9.80
N LYS A 74 -10.84 1.96 -9.84
CA LYS A 74 -11.77 1.19 -10.68
C LYS A 74 -11.53 1.42 -12.17
N THR A 75 -11.21 2.65 -12.57
CA THR A 75 -11.04 3.05 -13.99
C THR A 75 -9.60 2.92 -14.49
N MET A 76 -8.62 2.88 -13.58
CA MET A 76 -7.20 2.75 -13.91
C MET A 76 -6.89 1.54 -14.81
N GLN A 77 -5.94 1.76 -15.72
CA GLN A 77 -5.34 0.78 -16.63
C GLN A 77 -3.95 0.34 -16.14
N PRO A 78 -3.42 -0.82 -16.59
CA PRO A 78 -2.16 -1.37 -16.08
C PRO A 78 -0.92 -0.48 -16.26
N PHE A 79 -0.87 0.32 -17.32
CA PHE A 79 0.24 1.24 -17.59
C PHE A 79 0.20 2.51 -16.73
N GLN A 80 -0.91 2.77 -16.03
CA GLN A 80 -1.11 3.98 -15.25
C GLN A 80 -0.59 3.81 -13.82
N LYS A 81 -0.09 4.89 -13.24
CA LYS A 81 0.35 4.95 -11.84
C LYS A 81 -0.50 5.91 -11.02
N VAL A 82 -0.55 5.69 -9.71
CA VAL A 82 -1.23 6.56 -8.75
C VAL A 82 -0.44 6.68 -7.45
N ASN A 83 -0.47 7.86 -6.83
CA ASN A 83 0.26 8.17 -5.59
C ASN A 83 -0.41 7.67 -4.30
N HIS A 84 -1.26 6.64 -4.38
CA HIS A 84 -1.87 5.96 -3.23
C HIS A 84 -1.92 4.45 -3.42
N PHE A 85 -1.73 3.71 -2.33
CA PHE A 85 -2.14 2.31 -2.28
C PHE A 85 -3.62 2.19 -1.89
N PRO A 86 -4.34 1.19 -2.44
CA PRO A 86 -5.69 0.90 -1.98
C PRO A 86 -5.66 0.45 -0.52
N GLY A 87 -6.72 0.77 0.22
CA GLY A 87 -6.99 0.13 1.49
C GLY A 87 -8.47 0.21 1.85
N ALA A 88 -8.97 -0.84 2.48
CA ALA A 88 -10.38 -1.16 2.47
C ALA A 88 -11.24 -0.13 3.23
N SER A 89 -12.30 0.33 2.55
CA SER A 89 -13.67 0.24 3.08
C SER A 89 -14.61 -0.11 1.95
N VAL A 90 -14.59 -1.38 1.52
CA VAL A 90 -15.72 -1.96 0.78
C VAL A 90 -16.75 -2.38 1.83
N THR A 91 -17.49 -1.41 2.36
CA THR A 91 -18.86 -1.69 2.83
C THR A 91 -19.77 -1.43 1.64
N ILE A 92 -20.02 -2.48 0.86
CA ILE A 92 -21.24 -2.54 0.06
C ILE A 92 -22.36 -2.74 1.09
N SER A 93 -22.85 -1.65 1.67
CA SER A 93 -24.19 -1.68 2.23
C SER A 93 -25.15 -1.65 1.03
N PRO A 94 -26.08 -2.61 0.90
CA PRO A 94 -27.11 -2.58 -0.14
C PRO A 94 -28.18 -1.50 0.09
N ASP A 95 -28.08 -0.70 1.15
CA ASP A 95 -29.10 0.28 1.55
C ASP A 95 -28.73 1.72 1.15
N PRO A 96 -29.72 2.55 0.76
CA PRO A 96 -29.48 3.96 0.49
C PRO A 96 -29.02 4.69 1.76
N PRO A 97 -28.13 5.70 1.64
CA PRO A 97 -27.54 6.35 2.79
C PRO A 97 -28.59 7.12 3.60
N ILE A 98 -28.56 6.94 4.92
CA ILE A 98 -29.30 7.75 5.89
C ILE A 98 -28.77 9.20 5.78
N PRO A 99 -29.60 10.24 5.57
CA PRO A 99 -29.13 11.59 5.23
C PRO A 99 -28.38 12.37 6.34
N HIS A 100 -28.05 11.77 7.49
CA HIS A 100 -27.56 12.52 8.65
C HIS A 100 -26.33 11.92 9.36
N SER A 101 -25.68 10.90 8.79
CA SER A 101 -24.38 10.42 9.30
C SER A 101 -23.24 11.02 8.49
N LEU A 102 -22.65 12.10 9.00
CA LEU A 102 -21.38 12.66 8.54
C LEU A 102 -20.21 11.71 8.87
N THR A 103 -20.18 10.53 8.28
CA THR A 103 -18.94 9.73 8.23
C THR A 103 -18.29 9.96 6.87
N PRO A 104 -17.18 10.71 6.78
CA PRO A 104 -16.41 10.79 5.56
C PRO A 104 -15.99 9.37 5.19
N TRP A 105 -16.24 8.98 3.95
CA TRP A 105 -15.68 7.77 3.36
C TRP A 105 -14.15 7.89 3.41
N HIS A 106 -13.50 7.11 4.27
CA HIS A 106 -12.04 7.12 4.38
C HIS A 106 -11.48 6.02 3.48
N VAL A 107 -10.78 6.45 2.43
CA VAL A 107 -10.21 5.61 1.37
C VAL A 107 -8.70 5.60 1.50
N GLY A 108 -8.05 4.48 1.15
CA GLY A 108 -6.59 4.36 1.11
C GLY A 108 -6.04 3.54 2.28
N MET A 109 -4.75 3.71 2.59
CA MET A 109 -3.96 3.00 3.62
C MET A 109 -4.46 3.22 5.07
N SER A 110 -5.74 2.99 5.32
CA SER A 110 -6.45 3.27 6.57
C SER A 110 -5.93 2.41 7.71
N ASN A 111 -5.43 1.20 7.42
CA ASN A 111 -4.81 0.31 8.38
C ASN A 111 -3.55 0.91 9.02
N LEU A 112 -2.89 1.84 8.32
CA LEU A 112 -1.73 2.57 8.82
C LEU A 112 -2.10 3.98 9.31
N ALA A 113 -3.00 4.67 8.63
CA ALA A 113 -3.28 6.09 8.90
C ALA A 113 -4.40 6.37 9.92
N ARG A 114 -5.30 5.42 10.19
CA ARG A 114 -6.31 5.60 11.25
C ARG A 114 -5.69 5.29 12.60
N LYS A 115 -5.86 6.19 13.56
CA LYS A 115 -5.24 6.12 14.89
C LYS A 115 -5.62 4.83 15.62
N SER A 116 -6.89 4.44 15.60
CA SER A 116 -7.38 3.21 16.22
C SER A 116 -6.83 1.95 15.54
N LYS A 117 -6.78 1.91 14.21
CA LYS A 117 -6.24 0.77 13.46
C LYS A 117 -4.72 0.64 13.66
N LEU A 118 -4.00 1.75 13.63
CA LEU A 118 -2.57 1.80 13.94
C LEU A 118 -2.28 1.28 15.35
N ALA A 119 -3.03 1.78 16.35
CA ALA A 119 -2.91 1.35 17.73
C ALA A 119 -3.17 -0.16 17.88
N ARG A 120 -4.20 -0.69 17.22
CA ARG A 120 -4.52 -2.12 17.25
C ARG A 120 -3.42 -2.96 16.62
N ASN A 121 -2.88 -2.51 15.48
CA ASN A 121 -1.77 -3.19 14.81
C ASN A 121 -0.53 -3.22 15.72
N PHE A 122 -0.17 -2.10 16.35
CA PHE A 122 0.97 -2.06 17.26
C PHE A 122 0.74 -2.85 18.55
N GLN A 123 -0.47 -2.83 19.13
CA GLN A 123 -0.79 -3.68 20.28
C GLN A 123 -0.61 -5.16 19.94
N ARG A 124 -1.00 -5.60 18.74
CA ARG A 124 -0.76 -6.97 18.25
C ARG A 124 0.74 -7.23 18.09
N MET A 125 1.46 -6.36 17.39
CA MET A 125 2.89 -6.53 17.14
C MET A 125 3.72 -6.49 18.43
N MET A 126 3.35 -5.68 19.42
CA MET A 126 4.00 -5.61 20.72
C MET A 126 3.79 -6.89 21.55
N LYS A 127 2.71 -7.64 21.33
CA LYS A 127 2.53 -8.97 21.95
C LYS A 127 3.45 -10.03 21.34
N LEU A 128 3.70 -9.93 20.03
CA LEU A 128 4.55 -10.89 19.29
C LEU A 128 6.04 -10.55 19.42
N PHE A 129 6.37 -9.25 19.38
CA PHE A 129 7.73 -8.71 19.36
C PHE A 129 7.84 -7.51 20.33
N PRO A 130 7.77 -7.74 21.65
CA PRO A 130 7.75 -6.67 22.65
C PRO A 130 8.97 -5.74 22.58
N ASN A 131 10.16 -6.30 22.31
CA ASN A 131 11.40 -5.54 22.23
C ASN A 131 11.53 -4.73 20.93
N GLU A 132 10.81 -5.11 19.87
CA GLU A 132 10.91 -4.46 18.56
C GLU A 132 9.90 -3.33 18.39
N TYR A 133 8.77 -3.37 19.12
CA TYR A 133 7.64 -2.43 19.02
C TYR A 133 7.44 -1.53 20.25
N ASP A 134 8.50 -1.24 21.03
CA ASP A 134 8.50 -0.30 22.18
C ASP A 134 8.63 1.19 21.77
N PHE A 135 8.29 1.53 20.52
CA PHE A 135 8.40 2.89 19.98
C PHE A 135 7.06 3.64 19.90
N CYS A 136 5.96 3.03 20.34
CA CYS A 136 4.66 3.68 20.44
C CYS A 136 4.27 3.85 21.91
N PRO A 137 3.87 5.05 22.37
CA PRO A 137 3.38 5.21 23.73
C PRO A 137 2.17 4.30 23.98
N LYS A 138 2.03 3.79 25.21
CA LYS A 138 0.90 2.92 25.57
C LYS A 138 -0.43 3.58 25.20
N THR A 139 -1.23 2.86 24.42
CA THR A 139 -2.41 3.39 23.74
C THR A 139 -3.61 2.46 23.97
N TRP A 140 -4.79 3.06 24.15
CA TRP A 140 -6.08 2.40 24.37
C TRP A 140 -7.11 2.95 23.37
N ILE A 141 -7.94 2.06 22.83
CA ILE A 141 -9.00 2.41 21.89
C ILE A 141 -10.33 2.44 22.65
N LEU A 142 -10.88 3.61 22.87
CA LEU A 142 -12.14 3.80 23.60
C LEU A 142 -13.34 3.74 22.65
N PRO A 143 -14.50 3.21 23.09
CA PRO A 143 -14.78 2.67 24.42
C PRO A 143 -14.36 1.19 24.62
N PHE A 144 -13.74 0.56 23.62
CA PHE A 144 -13.44 -0.89 23.65
C PHE A 144 -12.49 -1.30 24.78
N ASP A 145 -11.47 -0.48 25.03
CA ASP A 145 -10.43 -0.69 26.04
C ASP A 145 -10.69 0.12 27.32
N TYR A 146 -11.91 0.63 27.52
CA TYR A 146 -12.23 1.52 28.66
C TYR A 146 -11.90 0.88 30.01
N THR A 147 -12.15 -0.43 30.17
CA THR A 147 -11.87 -1.14 31.42
C THR A 147 -10.38 -1.18 31.77
N ASP A 148 -9.51 -1.35 30.79
CA ASP A 148 -8.05 -1.34 31.00
C ASP A 148 -7.53 0.09 31.17
N PHE A 149 -8.11 1.05 30.43
CA PHE A 149 -7.80 2.46 30.59
C PHE A 149 -8.19 2.99 31.97
N ALA A 150 -9.36 2.63 32.50
CA ALA A 150 -9.83 3.03 33.81
C ALA A 150 -8.92 2.55 34.96
N GLN A 151 -8.20 1.43 34.77
CA GLN A 151 -7.21 0.93 35.73
C GLN A 151 -5.96 1.82 35.83
N GLN A 152 -5.78 2.78 34.92
CA GLN A 152 -4.68 3.75 34.97
C GLN A 152 -4.97 4.96 35.88
N PHE A 153 -6.16 5.01 36.46
CA PHE A 153 -6.63 6.06 37.36
C PHE A 153 -6.77 5.49 38.78
N ASN A 154 -6.59 6.37 39.75
CA ASN A 154 -6.85 6.08 41.16
C ASN A 154 -8.35 5.87 41.39
N SER A 155 -8.73 5.43 42.59
CA SER A 155 -10.13 5.18 42.98
C SER A 155 -11.03 6.41 42.88
N ASP A 156 -10.47 7.61 42.99
CA ASP A 156 -11.16 8.90 42.83
C ASP A 156 -11.37 9.30 41.35
N GLY A 157 -10.79 8.55 40.41
CA GLY A 157 -10.83 8.81 38.97
C GLY A 157 -9.77 9.80 38.47
N THR A 158 -8.79 10.17 39.29
CA THR A 158 -7.65 11.02 38.91
C THR A 158 -6.41 10.19 38.61
N SER A 159 -5.43 10.75 37.88
CA SER A 159 -4.15 10.10 37.63
C SER A 159 -3.00 11.08 37.74
N ASN A 160 -1.87 10.63 38.30
CA ASN A 160 -0.63 11.39 38.30
C ASN A 160 -0.07 11.57 36.86
N ARG A 161 -0.38 10.61 35.98
CA ARG A 161 0.06 10.61 34.58
C ARG A 161 -0.95 11.35 33.72
N ALA A 162 -0.43 12.16 32.80
CA ALA A 162 -1.27 12.80 31.78
C ALA A 162 -1.52 11.85 30.61
N PHE A 163 -2.73 11.91 30.06
CA PHE A 163 -3.12 11.20 28.86
C PHE A 163 -3.54 12.21 27.79
N ILE A 164 -3.20 11.91 26.54
CA ILE A 164 -3.68 12.67 25.38
C ILE A 164 -4.81 11.89 24.72
N ILE A 165 -5.98 12.52 24.61
CA ILE A 165 -7.17 11.97 23.97
C ILE A 165 -7.24 12.51 22.55
N LYS A 166 -7.32 11.61 21.57
CA LYS A 166 -7.34 11.93 20.14
C LYS A 166 -8.59 11.33 19.50
N PRO A 167 -9.41 12.08 18.76
CA PRO A 167 -10.52 11.50 18.01
C PRO A 167 -9.99 10.64 16.86
N ASP A 168 -10.62 9.50 16.59
CA ASP A 168 -10.12 8.56 15.58
C ASP A 168 -10.20 9.10 14.14
N HIS A 169 -11.22 9.91 13.85
CA HIS A 169 -11.51 10.44 12.50
C HIS A 169 -11.10 11.93 12.34
N SER A 170 -10.34 12.49 13.27
CA SER A 170 -9.91 13.89 13.24
C SER A 170 -8.44 14.05 12.90
N CYS A 171 -8.12 15.19 12.28
CA CYS A 171 -6.78 15.62 11.90
C CYS A 171 -6.56 17.08 12.32
N GLN A 172 -5.33 17.58 12.17
CA GLN A 172 -4.94 18.97 12.47
C GLN A 172 -5.08 19.38 13.96
N GLY A 173 -5.12 18.40 14.86
CA GLY A 173 -5.24 18.63 16.30
C GLY A 173 -6.64 19.04 16.78
N ARG A 174 -7.67 18.98 15.91
CA ARG A 174 -9.05 19.26 16.30
C ARG A 174 -9.59 18.16 17.23
N GLY A 175 -10.16 18.57 18.36
CA GLY A 175 -10.69 17.66 19.38
C GLY A 175 -9.64 16.92 20.20
N VAL A 176 -8.36 17.30 20.07
CA VAL A 176 -7.29 16.74 20.90
C VAL A 176 -7.19 17.52 22.20
N PHE A 177 -7.20 16.81 23.32
CA PHE A 177 -7.06 17.40 24.66
C PHE A 177 -6.23 16.50 25.58
N LEU A 178 -5.67 17.11 26.62
CA LEU A 178 -4.98 16.40 27.70
C LEU A 178 -5.95 16.22 28.85
N THR A 179 -5.83 15.09 29.55
CA THR A 179 -6.60 14.84 30.76
C THR A 179 -5.80 14.05 31.77
N LYS A 180 -6.08 14.33 33.06
CA LYS A 180 -5.72 13.51 34.21
C LYS A 180 -6.95 12.94 34.92
N ASN A 181 -8.15 13.22 34.40
CA ASN A 181 -9.43 12.89 35.03
C ASN A 181 -10.28 12.01 34.12
N LEU A 182 -10.62 10.82 34.58
CA LEU A 182 -11.40 9.86 33.78
C LEU A 182 -12.80 10.38 33.41
N LYS A 183 -13.35 11.32 34.20
CA LYS A 183 -14.69 11.90 33.99
C LYS A 183 -14.79 12.77 32.75
N GLU A 184 -13.68 13.33 32.27
CA GLU A 184 -13.64 14.19 31.07
C GLU A 184 -13.71 13.37 29.77
N VAL A 185 -13.56 12.03 29.86
CA VAL A 185 -13.50 11.15 28.70
C VAL A 185 -14.89 10.66 28.33
N ASN A 186 -15.36 11.06 27.15
CA ASN A 186 -16.63 10.59 26.60
C ASN A 186 -16.57 9.07 26.30
N LYS A 187 -17.67 8.37 26.61
CA LYS A 187 -17.84 6.93 26.43
C LYS A 187 -18.56 6.54 25.14
N THR A 188 -19.16 7.49 24.41
CA THR A 188 -19.95 7.19 23.21
C THR A 188 -19.10 7.16 21.95
N ASP A 189 -18.16 8.09 21.81
CA ASP A 189 -17.41 8.24 20.56
C ASP A 189 -16.12 7.43 20.58
N ILE A 190 -15.61 7.14 19.37
CA ILE A 190 -14.36 6.40 19.22
C ILE A 190 -13.17 7.36 19.38
N PHE A 191 -12.46 7.19 20.48
CA PHE A 191 -11.23 7.91 20.78
C PHE A 191 -10.05 6.96 20.92
N VAL A 192 -8.86 7.53 20.71
CA VAL A 192 -7.60 6.91 21.06
C VAL A 192 -7.04 7.68 22.25
N ALA A 193 -6.99 7.02 23.40
CA ALA A 193 -6.32 7.53 24.59
C ALA A 193 -4.88 7.02 24.59
N GLN A 194 -3.92 7.91 24.71
CA GLN A 194 -2.50 7.56 24.65
C GLN A 194 -1.75 8.19 25.83
N ARG A 195 -0.80 7.46 26.41
CA ARG A 195 0.07 8.00 27.46
C ARG A 195 0.86 9.20 26.91
N TYR A 196 0.81 10.32 27.60
CA TYR A 196 1.55 11.51 27.19
C TYR A 196 3.04 11.36 27.49
N VAL A 197 3.89 11.75 26.54
CA VAL A 197 5.35 11.83 26.74
C VAL A 197 5.66 13.17 27.43
N ALA A 198 5.93 13.10 28.74
CA ALA A 198 6.07 14.27 29.61
C ALA A 198 7.46 14.93 29.58
N HIS A 199 8.47 14.23 29.04
CA HIS A 199 9.84 14.70 28.97
C HIS A 199 10.36 14.65 27.52
N PRO A 200 9.79 15.45 26.60
CA PRO A 200 10.28 15.54 25.23
C PRO A 200 11.63 16.26 25.18
N LEU A 201 12.45 15.96 24.18
CA LEU A 201 13.58 16.82 23.83
C LEU A 201 13.06 18.21 23.47
N LEU A 202 13.74 19.24 23.97
CA LEU A 202 13.31 20.63 23.80
C LEU A 202 14.27 21.41 22.92
N LEU A 203 13.71 22.27 22.07
CA LEU A 203 14.46 23.17 21.21
C LEU A 203 14.14 24.61 21.63
N GLY A 204 15.13 25.30 22.19
CA GLY A 204 14.92 26.64 22.77
C GLY A 204 13.84 26.66 23.86
N GLY A 205 13.76 25.59 24.68
CA GLY A 205 12.73 25.43 25.71
C GLY A 205 11.33 25.13 25.18
N LYS A 206 11.15 24.93 23.86
CA LYS A 206 9.85 24.62 23.25
C LYS A 206 9.81 23.16 22.80
N LYS A 207 8.64 22.53 22.92
CA LYS A 207 8.38 21.18 22.41
C LYS A 207 8.34 21.22 20.87
N PHE A 208 8.81 20.15 20.22
CA PHE A 208 8.71 19.99 18.77
C PHE A 208 8.36 18.55 18.40
N ASP A 209 7.98 18.35 17.15
CA ASP A 209 7.97 17.02 16.54
C ASP A 209 8.68 17.04 15.18
N LEU A 210 9.01 15.85 14.69
CA LEU A 210 9.66 15.61 13.42
C LEU A 210 8.64 15.05 12.44
N ARG A 211 8.47 15.72 11.31
CA ARG A 211 7.78 15.19 10.14
C ARG A 211 8.82 14.54 9.23
N ILE A 212 8.83 13.22 9.23
CA ILE A 212 9.67 12.40 8.37
C ILE A 212 8.86 11.94 7.15
N TYR A 213 9.46 11.99 5.96
CA TYR A 213 8.81 11.54 4.74
C TYR A 213 9.35 10.17 4.30
N ILE A 214 8.44 9.25 4.01
CA ILE A 214 8.76 7.91 3.54
C ILE A 214 7.97 7.59 2.30
N MET A 215 8.63 6.98 1.32
CA MET A 215 7.99 6.52 0.10
C MET A 215 7.90 5.00 0.08
N ILE A 216 6.71 4.47 -0.12
CA ILE A 216 6.50 3.08 -0.52
C ILE A 216 6.39 3.07 -2.05
N ALA A 217 7.37 2.51 -2.74
CA ALA A 217 7.38 2.46 -4.21
C ALA A 217 6.67 1.21 -4.76
N SER A 218 6.65 0.13 -3.98
CA SER A 218 5.92 -1.11 -4.28
C SER A 218 5.59 -1.86 -2.98
N CYS A 219 4.47 -2.58 -2.95
CA CYS A 219 4.12 -3.48 -1.85
C CYS A 219 4.45 -4.95 -2.15
N ALA A 220 4.76 -5.30 -3.41
CA ALA A 220 5.08 -6.65 -3.87
C ALA A 220 6.01 -6.62 -5.11
N PRO A 221 7.31 -6.92 -4.96
CA PRO A 221 8.03 -7.02 -3.68
C PRO A 221 8.07 -5.66 -2.96
N LEU A 222 8.08 -5.67 -1.62
CA LEU A 222 8.07 -4.44 -0.81
C LEU A 222 9.32 -3.59 -1.11
N ARG A 223 9.11 -2.31 -1.44
CA ARG A 223 10.18 -1.31 -1.60
C ARG A 223 9.85 -0.04 -0.83
N VAL A 224 10.73 0.32 0.10
CA VAL A 224 10.56 1.48 1.00
C VAL A 224 11.80 2.36 0.95
N TYR A 225 11.59 3.67 0.81
CA TYR A 225 12.63 4.70 0.79
C TYR A 225 12.37 5.75 1.88
N LEU A 226 13.42 6.15 2.58
CA LEU A 226 13.42 7.25 3.54
C LEU A 226 13.98 8.50 2.89
N PHE A 227 13.26 9.61 3.00
CA PHE A 227 13.77 10.91 2.61
C PHE A 227 14.70 11.44 3.72
N GLN A 228 15.92 11.81 3.37
CA GLN A 228 16.98 12.31 4.27
C GLN A 228 16.77 13.76 4.71
N ASP A 229 15.55 14.27 4.60
CA ASP A 229 15.14 15.57 5.11
C ASP A 229 13.68 15.51 5.55
N GLY A 230 13.19 16.60 6.12
CA GLY A 230 11.86 16.66 6.70
C GLY A 230 11.61 18.02 7.31
N LEU A 231 10.61 18.08 8.19
CA LEU A 231 10.26 19.33 8.87
C LEU A 231 10.27 19.12 10.38
N VAL A 232 11.00 19.95 11.08
CA VAL A 232 10.88 20.12 12.53
C VAL A 232 9.80 21.15 12.79
N ARG A 233 8.74 20.77 13.52
CA ARG A 233 7.61 21.67 13.81
C ARG A 233 7.57 21.96 15.29
N MET A 234 7.79 23.23 15.63
CA MET A 234 7.88 23.67 17.01
C MET A 234 6.53 24.18 17.51
N CYS A 235 6.28 23.94 18.79
CA CYS A 235 5.32 24.70 19.58
C CYS A 235 5.73 26.17 19.67
N THR A 236 4.78 27.04 19.94
CA THR A 236 5.02 28.49 20.03
C THR A 236 5.17 28.99 21.46
N ALA A 237 4.68 28.23 22.45
CA ALA A 237 4.88 28.48 23.87
C ALA A 237 6.03 27.62 24.44
N ALA A 238 6.71 28.14 25.48
CA ALA A 238 7.71 27.38 26.24
C ALA A 238 7.06 26.17 26.91
N TYR A 239 7.78 25.05 26.96
CA TYR A 239 7.25 23.79 27.47
C TYR A 239 7.42 23.66 28.97
N THR A 240 6.34 23.26 29.63
CA THR A 240 6.34 22.79 31.02
C THR A 240 5.59 21.45 31.06
N PRO A 241 6.02 20.47 31.89
CA PRO A 241 5.28 19.22 32.04
C PRO A 241 3.80 19.46 32.42
N PRO A 242 2.86 18.59 31.99
CA PRO A 242 1.44 18.79 32.24
C PRO A 242 1.08 18.88 33.73
N ASN A 243 0.44 19.99 34.11
CA ASN A 243 -0.07 20.30 35.44
C ASN A 243 -1.51 20.88 35.34
N ALA A 244 -2.13 21.21 36.46
CA ALA A 244 -3.51 21.69 36.48
C ALA A 244 -3.73 22.97 35.65
N ASP A 245 -2.71 23.83 35.55
CA ASP A 245 -2.82 25.16 34.95
C ASP A 245 -2.51 25.19 33.46
N ASN A 246 -1.74 24.21 32.95
CA ASN A 246 -1.25 24.23 31.57
C ASN A 246 -1.88 23.20 30.62
N MET A 247 -2.66 22.22 31.11
CA MET A 247 -3.23 21.16 30.27
C MET A 247 -4.12 21.66 29.12
N GLU A 248 -4.74 22.84 29.28
CA GLU A 248 -5.54 23.48 28.23
C GLU A 248 -4.71 24.29 27.21
N GLN A 249 -3.43 24.55 27.49
CA GLN A 249 -2.55 25.35 26.63
C GLN A 249 -2.10 24.56 25.38
N LYS A 250 -2.93 24.63 24.34
CA LYS A 250 -2.71 23.93 23.07
C LYS A 250 -1.37 24.30 22.39
N PHE A 251 -0.97 25.56 22.46
CA PHE A 251 0.29 26.06 21.86
C PHE A 251 1.57 25.56 22.54
N MET A 252 1.46 24.95 23.73
CA MET A 252 2.56 24.35 24.47
C MET A 252 2.66 22.84 24.18
N HIS A 253 1.53 22.15 24.16
CA HIS A 253 1.50 20.70 24.16
C HIS A 253 1.29 20.06 22.78
N LEU A 254 0.69 20.79 21.82
CA LEU A 254 0.38 20.31 20.48
C LEU A 254 1.29 20.97 19.43
N THR A 255 2.06 20.16 18.72
CA THR A 255 3.06 20.56 17.73
C THR A 255 2.48 20.79 16.33
N ASN A 256 1.18 20.54 16.15
CA ASN A 256 0.53 20.66 14.84
C ASN A 256 0.67 22.09 14.28
N TYR A 257 1.20 22.20 13.05
CA TYR A 257 1.33 23.48 12.34
C TYR A 257 0.01 24.25 12.24
N ALA A 258 -1.10 23.55 11.97
CA ALA A 258 -2.43 24.17 11.83
C ALA A 258 -2.90 24.90 13.10
N ILE A 259 -2.42 24.48 14.28
CA ILE A 259 -2.68 25.15 15.55
C ILE A 259 -1.68 26.28 15.73
N ASN A 260 -0.38 25.97 15.69
CA ASN A 260 0.66 26.95 16.02
C ASN A 260 0.73 28.12 15.05
N LYS A 261 0.35 27.96 13.77
CA LYS A 261 0.30 29.09 12.81
C LYS A 261 -0.68 30.20 13.20
N LEU A 262 -1.62 29.91 14.10
CA LEU A 262 -2.61 30.88 14.62
C LEU A 262 -2.10 31.62 15.86
N SER A 263 -0.95 31.22 16.40
CA SER A 263 -0.32 31.89 17.53
C SER A 263 0.37 33.17 17.09
N ASN A 264 0.29 34.22 17.91
CA ASN A 264 1.01 35.47 17.67
C ASN A 264 2.54 35.29 17.74
N ASN A 265 3.01 34.24 18.41
CA ASN A 265 4.43 33.92 18.56
C ASN A 265 4.95 32.99 17.44
N PHE A 266 4.15 32.79 16.38
CA PHE A 266 4.56 31.94 15.26
C PHE A 266 5.49 32.69 14.31
N GLU A 267 6.74 32.24 14.27
CA GLU A 267 7.75 32.81 13.38
C GLU A 267 7.83 31.98 12.09
N LYS A 268 7.48 32.62 10.97
CA LYS A 268 7.66 32.02 9.64
C LYS A 268 9.12 32.17 9.20
N ASN A 269 9.68 31.08 8.70
CA ASN A 269 10.92 31.13 7.94
C ASN A 269 10.73 32.04 6.70
N LYS A 270 11.66 32.97 6.48
CA LYS A 270 11.62 33.96 5.40
C LYS A 270 12.63 33.70 4.30
N ASP A 271 13.64 32.87 4.56
CA ASP A 271 14.74 32.57 3.66
C ASP A 271 15.01 31.06 3.62
N GLU A 272 15.13 30.52 2.42
CA GLU A 272 15.46 29.13 2.17
C GLU A 272 16.86 28.76 2.69
N ALA A 273 17.82 29.70 2.61
CA ALA A 273 19.18 29.47 3.10
C ALA A 273 19.27 29.44 4.64
N ALA A 274 18.30 30.06 5.34
CA ALA A 274 18.21 30.09 6.79
C ALA A 274 17.29 28.98 7.32
N ASP A 275 17.59 27.74 6.98
CA ASP A 275 16.76 26.55 7.25
C ASP A 275 16.61 26.21 8.76
N GLY A 276 17.40 26.85 9.61
CA GLY A 276 17.35 26.79 11.07
C GLY A 276 16.51 27.87 11.77
N GLU A 277 15.86 28.76 11.04
CA GLU A 277 15.10 29.88 11.62
C GLU A 277 13.59 29.65 11.68
N GLY A 278 12.96 30.31 12.66
CA GLY A 278 11.51 30.29 12.87
C GLY A 278 10.99 29.04 13.58
N SER A 279 9.66 28.91 13.59
CA SER A 279 8.91 27.84 14.26
C SER A 279 8.77 26.57 13.42
N LYS A 280 9.31 26.57 12.19
CA LYS A 280 9.49 25.41 11.32
C LYS A 280 10.93 25.42 10.82
N ARG A 281 11.62 24.29 10.93
CA ARG A 281 13.03 24.16 10.54
C ARG A 281 13.26 22.91 9.69
N SER A 282 14.34 22.87 8.92
CA SER A 282 14.76 21.65 8.21
C SER A 282 15.18 20.56 9.20
N LEU A 283 14.97 19.31 8.79
CA LEU A 283 15.51 18.16 9.53
C LEU A 283 17.03 18.08 9.39
N LYS A 284 17.61 18.45 8.24
CA LYS A 284 19.07 18.52 8.04
C LYS A 284 19.74 19.47 9.03
N TRP A 285 19.17 20.67 9.18
CA TRP A 285 19.60 21.61 10.21
C TRP A 285 19.50 21.00 11.61
N PHE A 286 18.38 20.32 11.93
CA PHE A 286 18.18 19.71 13.25
C PHE A 286 19.20 18.62 13.57
N LEU A 287 19.57 17.78 12.59
CA LEU A 287 20.61 16.78 12.77
C LEU A 287 21.99 17.44 13.01
N THR A 288 22.28 18.54 12.33
CA THR A 288 23.50 19.34 12.58
C THR A 288 23.50 19.90 14.00
N TRP A 289 22.39 20.51 14.43
CA TRP A 289 22.21 21.01 15.79
C TRP A 289 22.32 19.91 16.87
N LEU A 290 21.91 18.67 16.55
CA LEU A 290 22.09 17.55 17.45
C LEU A 290 23.56 17.15 17.58
N ARG A 291 24.32 17.14 16.47
CA ARG A 291 25.77 16.84 16.48
C ARG A 291 26.59 17.88 17.25
N ASP A 292 26.12 19.13 17.26
CA ASP A 292 26.74 20.17 18.09
C ASP A 292 26.53 19.94 19.61
N LYS A 293 25.55 19.12 19.99
CA LYS A 293 25.12 18.92 21.39
C LYS A 293 25.38 17.53 21.95
N TYR A 294 25.44 16.52 21.10
CA TYR A 294 25.52 15.10 21.45
C TYR A 294 26.56 14.43 20.56
N ASP A 295 27.09 13.30 21.01
CA ASP A 295 28.06 12.54 20.23
C ASP A 295 27.49 12.09 18.88
N ASP A 296 28.30 12.17 17.81
CA ASP A 296 27.90 11.80 16.45
C ASP A 296 27.30 10.38 16.39
N ALA A 297 27.89 9.43 17.12
CA ALA A 297 27.40 8.05 17.19
C ALA A 297 25.97 7.95 17.77
N ALA A 298 25.64 8.82 18.74
CA ALA A 298 24.30 8.88 19.32
C ALA A 298 23.28 9.47 18.33
N VAL A 299 23.68 10.50 17.57
CA VAL A 299 22.84 11.12 16.53
C VAL A 299 22.59 10.15 15.38
N ASP A 300 23.61 9.44 14.93
CA ASP A 300 23.49 8.43 13.89
C ASP A 300 22.61 7.26 14.36
N LEU A 301 22.76 6.82 15.62
CA LEU A 301 21.88 5.82 16.23
C LEU A 301 20.42 6.29 16.26
N LEU A 302 20.14 7.53 16.66
CA LEU A 302 18.80 8.11 16.64
C LEU A 302 18.22 8.10 15.22
N TRP A 303 19.00 8.50 14.20
CA TRP A 303 18.55 8.49 12.81
C TRP A 303 18.23 7.08 12.31
N HIS A 304 19.09 6.10 12.63
CA HIS A 304 18.83 4.70 12.34
C HIS A 304 17.59 4.16 13.05
N GLN A 305 17.36 4.54 14.31
CA GLN A 305 16.15 4.19 15.06
C GLN A 305 14.91 4.81 14.43
N ILE A 306 14.95 6.07 13.98
CA ILE A 306 13.84 6.72 13.26
C ILE A 306 13.49 5.94 11.98
N GLY A 307 14.49 5.56 11.18
CA GLY A 307 14.27 4.73 9.99
C GLY A 307 13.67 3.36 10.34
N ASP A 308 14.17 2.72 11.40
CA ASP A 308 13.74 1.40 11.88
C ASP A 308 12.27 1.39 12.35
N ILE A 309 11.87 2.34 13.21
CA ILE A 309 10.49 2.42 13.70
C ILE A 309 9.51 2.70 12.56
N CYS A 310 9.94 3.47 11.56
CA CYS A 310 9.10 3.77 10.43
C CYS A 310 8.94 2.57 9.48
N LEU A 311 10.02 1.83 9.23
CA LEU A 311 9.95 0.59 8.46
C LEU A 311 9.06 -0.44 9.17
N LYS A 312 9.29 -0.70 10.46
CA LYS A 312 8.46 -1.62 11.28
C LYS A 312 6.98 -1.25 11.27
N SER A 313 6.67 0.04 11.19
CA SER A 313 5.29 0.51 11.04
C SER A 313 4.66 0.04 9.73
N ILE A 314 5.39 0.11 8.62
CA ILE A 314 4.95 -0.38 7.31
C ILE A 314 4.89 -1.90 7.27
N LEU A 315 5.88 -2.60 7.83
CA LEU A 315 5.91 -4.06 7.89
C LEU A 315 4.67 -4.63 8.61
N SER A 316 4.21 -3.97 9.67
CA SER A 316 3.03 -4.39 10.45
C SER A 316 1.73 -4.46 9.64
N VAL A 317 1.66 -3.78 8.50
CA VAL A 317 0.49 -3.72 7.61
C VAL A 317 0.77 -4.24 6.20
N GLN A 318 2.02 -4.59 5.87
CA GLN A 318 2.40 -4.94 4.49
C GLN A 318 1.59 -6.11 3.93
N PRO A 319 1.34 -7.21 4.66
CA PRO A 319 0.54 -8.31 4.12
C PRO A 319 -0.90 -7.91 3.78
N THR A 320 -1.53 -7.09 4.63
CA THR A 320 -2.88 -6.56 4.37
C THR A 320 -2.87 -5.62 3.17
N LEU A 321 -1.87 -4.74 3.09
CA LEU A 321 -1.69 -3.81 1.98
C LEU A 321 -1.52 -4.56 0.64
N ASN A 322 -0.72 -5.63 0.64
CA ASN A 322 -0.52 -6.46 -0.54
C ASN A 322 -1.82 -7.14 -0.96
N GLN A 323 -2.56 -7.75 -0.02
CA GLN A 323 -3.85 -8.37 -0.33
C GLN A 323 -4.87 -7.38 -0.92
N GLU A 324 -4.95 -6.17 -0.35
CA GLU A 324 -5.81 -5.08 -0.84
C GLU A 324 -5.38 -4.61 -2.24
N TYR A 325 -4.07 -4.51 -2.49
CA TYR A 325 -3.50 -4.21 -3.80
C TYR A 325 -3.85 -5.27 -4.85
N GLN A 326 -3.56 -6.54 -4.55
CA GLN A 326 -3.86 -7.66 -5.46
C GLN A 326 -5.36 -7.76 -5.76
N SER A 327 -6.21 -7.54 -4.75
CA SER A 327 -7.67 -7.57 -4.94
C SER A 327 -8.16 -6.43 -5.84
N THR A 328 -7.60 -5.22 -5.68
CA THR A 328 -7.98 -4.03 -6.46
C THR A 328 -7.53 -4.15 -7.92
N PHE A 329 -6.32 -4.68 -8.13
CA PHE A 329 -5.71 -4.78 -9.46
C PHE A 329 -5.76 -6.19 -10.05
N ALA A 330 -6.57 -7.10 -9.49
CA ALA A 330 -6.75 -8.46 -10.02
C ALA A 330 -7.15 -8.48 -11.51
N LYS A 331 -7.87 -7.45 -11.97
CA LYS A 331 -8.21 -7.23 -13.39
C LYS A 331 -6.99 -7.17 -14.31
N PHE A 332 -5.83 -6.73 -13.82
CA PHE A 332 -4.59 -6.63 -14.59
C PHE A 332 -3.94 -8.01 -14.79
N SER A 333 -4.15 -8.95 -13.86
CA SER A 333 -3.54 -10.28 -13.88
C SER A 333 -4.30 -11.30 -14.74
N ARG A 334 -5.57 -11.05 -15.08
CA ARG A 334 -6.40 -11.93 -15.95
C ARG A 334 -5.85 -12.08 -17.38
N GLY A 335 -4.82 -11.32 -17.74
CA GLY A 335 -4.06 -11.44 -18.99
C GLY A 335 -2.97 -12.54 -19.02
N LYS A 336 -2.47 -12.97 -17.85
CA LYS A 336 -1.30 -13.87 -17.76
C LYS A 336 -1.66 -15.34 -17.52
N GLN A 337 -2.91 -15.67 -17.21
CA GLN A 337 -3.37 -17.05 -17.12
C GLN A 337 -3.73 -17.60 -18.50
N SER A 338 -2.71 -18.02 -19.25
CA SER A 338 -2.89 -19.04 -20.28
C SER A 338 -1.70 -19.98 -20.25
N LYS A 339 -1.99 -21.23 -19.84
CA LYS A 339 -1.14 -22.43 -19.72
C LYS A 339 -0.32 -22.57 -18.43
N GLY A 340 -0.84 -23.39 -17.51
CA GLY A 340 -0.31 -24.75 -17.40
C GLY A 340 0.81 -25.07 -16.41
N ASP A 341 1.35 -24.12 -15.65
CA ASP A 341 2.31 -24.47 -14.59
C ASP A 341 1.61 -24.54 -13.23
N ASN A 342 0.98 -25.69 -12.97
CA ASN A 342 0.82 -26.19 -11.60
C ASN A 342 2.17 -26.79 -11.19
N LEU A 343 3.10 -25.93 -10.80
CA LEU A 343 4.22 -26.30 -9.94
C LEU A 343 4.01 -25.58 -8.60
N THR A 344 3.86 -26.41 -7.59
CA THR A 344 3.93 -26.10 -6.16
C THR A 344 5.06 -25.12 -5.85
N GLY A 345 4.82 -24.22 -4.89
CA GLY A 345 5.70 -23.13 -4.44
C GLY A 345 7.18 -23.35 -4.71
N GLY A 346 7.74 -22.51 -5.56
CA GLY A 346 9.17 -22.35 -5.77
C GLY A 346 9.53 -20.91 -5.42
N ASP A 347 10.55 -20.78 -4.58
CA ASP A 347 11.10 -19.53 -4.06
C ASP A 347 11.20 -18.44 -5.14
N ASP A 348 10.48 -17.36 -4.94
CA ASP A 348 10.68 -16.14 -5.71
C ASP A 348 12.11 -15.66 -5.48
N ASP A 349 12.85 -15.64 -6.58
CA ASP A 349 14.12 -14.97 -6.87
C ASP A 349 14.24 -13.59 -6.17
N GLU A 350 14.59 -13.61 -4.88
CA GLU A 350 14.70 -12.43 -4.00
C GLU A 350 16.02 -11.65 -4.21
N GLY A 351 16.88 -12.10 -5.13
CA GLY A 351 18.25 -11.59 -5.29
C GLY A 351 18.57 -10.83 -6.58
N THR A 352 17.80 -10.99 -7.67
CA THR A 352 18.33 -10.65 -9.01
C THR A 352 17.49 -9.68 -9.86
N THR A 353 16.42 -9.10 -9.32
CA THR A 353 15.66 -8.07 -10.06
C THR A 353 16.32 -6.69 -9.94
N ASN A 354 16.78 -6.13 -11.07
CA ASN A 354 17.23 -4.73 -11.17
C ASN A 354 16.25 -3.81 -10.40
N PRO A 355 16.73 -3.00 -9.43
CA PRO A 355 15.87 -2.27 -8.49
C PRO A 355 14.84 -1.36 -9.18
N GLY A 356 15.22 -0.73 -10.30
CA GLY A 356 14.30 0.09 -11.11
C GLY A 356 13.14 -0.70 -11.74
N LYS A 357 13.34 -1.99 -12.08
CA LYS A 357 12.37 -2.77 -12.86
C LYS A 357 11.10 -3.09 -12.08
N ALA A 358 11.17 -3.29 -10.77
CA ALA A 358 9.97 -3.59 -9.99
C ALA A 358 9.36 -2.38 -9.23
N CYS A 359 10.03 -1.20 -9.22
CA CYS A 359 9.35 0.10 -9.05
C CYS A 359 8.55 0.49 -10.31
N ALA A 360 9.12 0.24 -11.49
CA ALA A 360 8.46 0.46 -12.78
C ALA A 360 7.18 -0.38 -12.94
N ASN A 361 7.12 -1.57 -12.33
CA ASN A 361 5.97 -2.48 -12.46
C ASN A 361 4.83 -2.22 -11.45
N SER A 362 5.02 -1.38 -10.43
CA SER A 362 3.94 -1.06 -9.49
C SER A 362 3.01 0.02 -10.06
N SER A 363 1.69 -0.22 -10.02
CA SER A 363 0.68 0.80 -10.35
C SER A 363 0.47 1.80 -9.21
N CYS A 364 0.95 1.50 -7.99
CA CYS A 364 0.80 2.34 -6.82
C CYS A 364 2.16 2.71 -6.22
N PHE A 365 2.25 3.92 -5.73
CA PHE A 365 3.26 4.35 -4.77
C PHE A 365 2.58 5.22 -3.73
N ALA A 366 3.21 5.48 -2.58
CA ALA A 366 2.65 6.39 -1.59
C ALA A 366 3.76 7.13 -0.86
N ILE A 367 3.55 8.43 -0.64
CA ILE A 367 4.40 9.27 0.22
C ILE A 367 3.67 9.45 1.54
N LEU A 368 4.25 8.91 2.61
CA LEU A 368 3.73 8.95 3.96
C LEU A 368 4.45 10.04 4.76
N GLY A 369 3.70 10.77 5.58
CA GLY A 369 4.23 11.65 6.61
C GLY A 369 4.20 10.96 7.96
N MET A 370 5.36 10.62 8.50
CA MET A 370 5.51 10.03 9.83
C MET A 370 5.75 11.14 10.85
N ASP A 371 4.97 11.16 11.93
CA ASP A 371 5.11 12.15 13.01
C ASP A 371 5.84 11.50 14.17
N VAL A 372 7.08 11.91 14.40
CA VAL A 372 7.97 11.35 15.41
C VAL A 372 8.29 12.39 16.48
N LEU A 373 8.23 11.98 17.75
CA LEU A 373 8.66 12.78 18.90
C LEU A 373 9.93 12.18 19.48
N VAL A 374 10.95 12.99 19.73
CA VAL A 374 12.17 12.55 20.41
C VAL A 374 12.06 12.94 21.89
N ASP A 375 12.35 12.03 22.80
CA ASP A 375 12.41 12.33 24.24
C ASP A 375 13.80 12.82 24.69
N GLU A 376 13.90 13.24 25.94
CA GLU A 376 15.16 13.76 26.52
C GLU A 376 16.32 12.74 26.50
N ASN A 377 16.02 11.44 26.36
CA ASN A 377 17.00 10.36 26.29
C ASN A 377 17.33 9.96 24.84
N LEU A 378 16.96 10.79 23.86
CA LEU A 378 17.10 10.52 22.43
C LEU A 378 16.36 9.25 21.97
N LYS A 379 15.27 8.84 22.64
CA LYS A 379 14.41 7.75 22.15
C LYS A 379 13.33 8.33 21.22
N PRO A 380 13.20 7.82 19.98
CA PRO A 380 12.14 8.25 19.08
C PRO A 380 10.82 7.50 19.36
N TRP A 381 9.73 8.27 19.42
CA TRP A 381 8.37 7.80 19.62
C TRP A 381 7.51 8.12 18.40
N LEU A 382 6.88 7.12 17.78
CA LEU A 382 5.94 7.33 16.69
C LEU A 382 4.58 7.80 17.25
N LEU A 383 4.11 8.96 16.77
CA LEU A 383 2.85 9.57 17.21
C LEU A 383 1.68 9.24 16.28
N GLU A 384 1.89 9.35 14.96
CA GLU A 384 0.89 9.04 13.93
C GLU A 384 1.54 8.86 12.55
N VAL A 385 0.79 8.25 11.63
CA VAL A 385 1.15 8.14 10.22
C VAL A 385 0.10 8.83 9.36
N ASN A 386 0.52 9.71 8.48
CA ASN A 386 -0.33 10.48 7.58
C ASN A 386 -0.16 9.98 6.14
N HIS A 387 -1.21 9.37 5.57
CA HIS A 387 -1.23 8.93 4.16
C HIS A 387 -1.53 10.06 3.16
N LEU A 388 -2.04 11.20 3.66
CA LEU A 388 -2.24 12.44 2.91
C LEU A 388 -1.51 13.59 3.64
N PRO A 389 -0.17 13.59 3.66
CA PRO A 389 0.57 14.70 4.25
C PRO A 389 0.28 16.00 3.48
N SER A 390 0.30 17.13 4.19
CA SER A 390 0.17 18.43 3.52
C SER A 390 1.40 18.74 2.68
N PHE A 391 1.20 18.96 1.39
CA PHE A 391 2.21 19.53 0.48
C PHE A 391 2.00 21.05 0.25
N GLY A 392 1.22 21.71 1.11
CA GLY A 392 1.08 23.17 1.07
C GLY A 392 2.42 23.84 1.39
N CYS A 393 2.80 24.84 0.62
CA CYS A 393 4.09 25.53 0.76
C CYS A 393 3.84 26.99 1.16
N ASP A 394 3.87 27.26 2.47
CA ASP A 394 3.57 28.58 3.04
C ASP A 394 4.83 29.41 3.32
N SER A 395 6.02 28.79 3.24
CA SER A 395 7.34 29.41 3.43
C SER A 395 8.38 28.86 2.43
N PRO A 396 9.50 29.57 2.16
CA PRO A 396 10.57 29.09 1.29
C PRO A 396 11.12 27.72 1.71
N LEU A 397 11.31 27.48 3.01
CA LEU A 397 11.66 26.17 3.54
C LEU A 397 10.70 25.04 3.10
N ASP A 398 9.38 25.31 3.04
CA ASP A 398 8.43 24.28 2.61
C ASP A 398 8.67 23.92 1.13
N TRP A 399 8.94 24.93 0.30
CA TRP A 399 9.25 24.74 -1.12
C TRP A 399 10.50 23.89 -1.29
N ASN A 400 11.62 24.26 -0.64
CA ASN A 400 12.87 23.53 -0.73
C ASN A 400 12.72 22.03 -0.41
N VAL A 401 12.07 21.71 0.72
CA VAL A 401 11.94 20.32 1.18
C VAL A 401 10.95 19.55 0.33
N LYS A 402 9.75 20.11 0.08
CA LYS A 402 8.67 19.38 -0.61
C LYS A 402 8.91 19.27 -2.09
N GLU A 403 9.52 20.25 -2.73
CA GLU A 403 9.83 20.19 -4.16
C GLU A 403 10.87 19.11 -4.46
N ARG A 404 11.94 19.00 -3.64
CA ARG A 404 12.92 17.90 -3.75
C ARG A 404 12.29 16.54 -3.49
N LEU A 405 11.49 16.43 -2.43
CA LEU A 405 10.75 15.22 -2.08
C LEU A 405 9.90 14.71 -3.24
N LEU A 406 9.07 15.58 -3.83
CA LEU A 406 8.15 15.18 -4.89
C LEU A 406 8.87 14.91 -6.21
N ASN A 407 9.90 15.69 -6.56
CA ASN A 407 10.70 15.42 -7.76
C ASN A 407 11.37 14.05 -7.70
N GLN A 408 12.14 13.78 -6.64
CA GLN A 408 12.87 12.50 -6.57
C GLN A 408 11.92 11.31 -6.42
N ALA A 409 10.76 11.47 -5.77
CA ALA A 409 9.74 10.42 -5.74
C ALA A 409 9.23 10.07 -7.15
N LEU A 410 9.04 11.06 -8.03
CA LEU A 410 8.67 10.82 -9.43
C LEU A 410 9.80 10.17 -10.23
N ASP A 411 11.06 10.51 -9.93
CA ASP A 411 12.23 9.90 -10.56
C ASP A 411 12.36 8.41 -10.20
N ILE A 412 12.13 8.05 -8.93
CA ILE A 412 12.09 6.65 -8.46
C ILE A 412 11.03 5.83 -9.20
N MET A 413 9.88 6.43 -9.53
CA MET A 413 8.80 5.72 -10.23
C MET A 413 9.05 5.49 -11.71
N GLN A 414 10.06 6.15 -12.31
CA GLN A 414 10.48 5.98 -13.71
C GLN A 414 9.31 6.01 -14.71
N ILE A 415 8.41 6.97 -14.57
CA ILE A 415 7.25 7.14 -15.46
C ILE A 415 7.74 7.53 -16.86
N SER A 416 7.27 6.83 -17.90
CA SER A 416 7.63 7.11 -19.29
C SER A 416 6.44 7.53 -20.14
N ALA A 417 6.69 8.43 -21.11
CA ALA A 417 5.68 8.81 -22.10
C ALA A 417 5.27 7.62 -22.99
N SER A 418 6.12 6.60 -23.13
CA SER A 418 5.89 5.40 -23.94
C SER A 418 5.17 4.28 -23.20
N ASP A 419 4.84 4.43 -21.91
CA ASP A 419 4.22 3.36 -21.10
C ASP A 419 2.93 2.84 -21.74
N LYS A 420 2.08 3.76 -22.22
CA LYS A 420 0.84 3.41 -22.90
C LYS A 420 1.10 2.64 -24.19
N ASP A 421 2.01 3.12 -25.04
CA ASP A 421 2.28 2.47 -26.33
C ASP A 421 2.88 1.09 -26.14
N THR A 422 3.75 0.94 -25.15
CA THR A 422 4.37 -0.34 -24.78
C THR A 422 3.30 -1.32 -24.32
N TYR A 423 2.39 -0.87 -23.46
CA TYR A 423 1.25 -1.67 -23.02
C TYR A 423 0.31 -2.04 -24.18
N ASP A 424 -0.07 -1.09 -25.04
CA ASP A 424 -0.97 -1.33 -26.17
C ASP A 424 -0.35 -2.32 -27.17
N ALA A 425 0.97 -2.23 -27.42
CA ALA A 425 1.72 -3.16 -28.27
C ALA A 425 1.77 -4.57 -27.65
N GLU A 426 2.08 -4.70 -26.36
CA GLU A 426 2.08 -5.98 -25.66
C GLU A 426 0.68 -6.60 -25.62
N HIS A 427 -0.35 -5.78 -25.38
CA HIS A 427 -1.73 -6.23 -25.35
C HIS A 427 -2.18 -6.74 -26.72
N THR A 428 -1.83 -6.03 -27.79
CA THR A 428 -2.12 -6.45 -29.18
C THR A 428 -1.40 -7.75 -29.52
N LYS A 429 -0.11 -7.88 -29.16
CA LYS A 429 0.66 -9.12 -29.35
C LYS A 429 0.06 -10.30 -28.57
N ASN A 430 -0.36 -10.07 -27.33
CA ASN A 430 -1.01 -11.10 -26.50
C ASN A 430 -2.38 -11.50 -27.05
N LEU A 431 -3.16 -10.54 -27.55
CA LEU A 431 -4.45 -10.81 -28.19
C LEU A 431 -4.26 -11.60 -29.48
N GLN A 432 -3.27 -11.23 -30.30
CA GLN A 432 -2.92 -11.96 -31.53
C GLN A 432 -2.52 -13.42 -31.21
N ARG A 433 -1.68 -13.63 -30.20
CA ARG A 433 -1.30 -14.98 -29.74
C ARG A 433 -2.50 -15.80 -29.25
N ARG A 434 -3.49 -15.16 -28.61
CA ARG A 434 -4.72 -15.83 -28.14
C ARG A 434 -5.68 -16.18 -29.28
N LEU A 435 -5.77 -15.33 -30.30
CA LEU A 435 -6.67 -15.51 -31.44
C LEU A 435 -6.12 -16.50 -32.47
N TYR A 436 -4.81 -16.45 -32.74
CA TYR A 436 -4.18 -17.21 -33.84
C TYR A 436 -3.26 -18.34 -33.38
N GLY A 437 -3.03 -18.50 -32.07
CA GLY A 437 -2.07 -19.46 -31.52
C GLY A 437 -0.61 -19.04 -31.75
N ASP A 438 0.33 -19.68 -31.07
CA ASP A 438 1.75 -19.54 -31.42
C ASP A 438 1.94 -20.23 -32.77
N ALA A 439 2.24 -19.46 -33.83
CA ALA A 439 2.70 -20.04 -35.07
C ALA A 439 3.98 -20.84 -34.75
N LYS A 440 3.91 -22.17 -34.78
CA LYS A 440 5.11 -23.01 -34.71
C LYS A 440 6.02 -22.56 -35.86
N PRO A 441 7.32 -22.34 -35.63
CA PRO A 441 8.25 -22.31 -36.73
C PRO A 441 8.12 -23.67 -37.43
N ALA A 442 7.84 -23.66 -38.74
CA ALA A 442 7.81 -24.86 -39.54
C ALA A 442 9.20 -25.50 -39.48
N THR A 443 9.37 -26.49 -38.59
CA THR A 443 10.43 -27.47 -38.72
C THR A 443 10.11 -28.27 -39.97
N GLY A 444 11.07 -28.31 -40.89
CA GLY A 444 10.92 -28.83 -42.25
C GLY A 444 10.20 -30.17 -42.31
N ALA A 445 9.25 -30.23 -43.25
CA ALA A 445 8.79 -31.50 -43.78
C ALA A 445 9.84 -32.02 -44.76
N ASP A 446 10.35 -33.22 -44.50
CA ASP A 446 11.06 -34.02 -45.47
C ASP A 446 10.17 -34.23 -46.70
N GLY A 447 10.78 -34.08 -47.87
CA GLY A 447 10.11 -34.08 -49.15
C GLY A 447 9.82 -35.46 -49.70
N GLU A 448 8.76 -35.53 -50.51
CA GLU A 448 8.70 -36.40 -51.68
C GLU A 448 8.13 -35.56 -52.83
N GLY A 449 8.84 -35.59 -53.96
CA GLY A 449 8.73 -34.61 -55.03
C GLY A 449 7.70 -34.91 -56.10
N ASN A 450 7.47 -33.92 -56.97
CA ASN A 450 7.61 -34.06 -58.42
C ASN A 450 7.46 -32.69 -59.11
N GLN A 451 8.29 -32.48 -60.16
CA GLN A 451 8.10 -31.76 -61.45
C GLN A 451 7.11 -30.57 -61.48
N ASP A 452 7.43 -29.37 -62.00
CA ASP A 452 7.89 -29.12 -63.38
C ASP A 452 8.29 -27.62 -63.56
N GLU A 453 8.89 -27.33 -64.72
CA GLU A 453 9.64 -26.13 -65.15
C GLU A 453 8.94 -24.74 -65.17
N GLY A 454 9.74 -23.64 -65.17
CA GLY A 454 9.40 -22.41 -65.95
C GLY A 454 9.67 -21.00 -65.37
N SER A 455 10.91 -20.50 -65.53
CA SER A 455 11.36 -19.11 -65.84
C SER A 455 11.05 -17.85 -64.98
N SER A 456 12.17 -17.14 -64.65
CA SER A 456 12.45 -15.67 -64.65
C SER A 456 11.55 -14.71 -63.85
N ASP A 457 12.01 -13.70 -63.12
CA ASP A 457 13.27 -12.99 -62.95
C ASP A 457 13.23 -12.31 -61.57
N GLY A 458 14.35 -12.30 -60.84
CA GLY A 458 14.53 -11.48 -59.65
C GLY A 458 15.56 -10.38 -59.93
N PRO A 459 15.37 -9.15 -59.44
CA PRO A 459 16.46 -8.20 -59.30
C PRO A 459 16.95 -8.17 -57.84
N GLU A 460 18.23 -8.50 -57.71
CA GLU A 460 19.26 -7.74 -57.01
C GLU A 460 19.00 -7.29 -55.56
N THR A 461 19.75 -7.94 -54.66
CA THR A 461 20.09 -7.49 -53.31
C THR A 461 21.14 -6.37 -53.35
N ASP A 462 20.91 -5.28 -52.63
CA ASP A 462 21.97 -4.38 -52.15
C ASP A 462 22.07 -4.49 -50.60
N PRO A 463 23.27 -4.59 -50.02
CA PRO A 463 23.48 -4.96 -48.62
C PRO A 463 23.82 -3.75 -47.76
N ASP A 464 23.04 -3.47 -46.71
CA ASP A 464 23.59 -2.74 -45.55
C ASP A 464 22.74 -2.95 -44.28
N ALA A 465 23.28 -3.73 -43.35
CA ALA A 465 22.97 -3.63 -41.92
C ALA A 465 24.03 -4.41 -41.11
N THR A 466 25.26 -3.91 -41.10
CA THR A 466 26.23 -4.29 -40.07
C THR A 466 25.94 -3.51 -38.79
N ARG A 467 25.56 -4.21 -37.70
CA ARG A 467 25.59 -3.68 -36.34
C ARG A 467 26.55 -4.54 -35.51
N THR A 468 27.72 -3.97 -35.28
CA THR A 468 28.85 -4.48 -34.49
C THR A 468 28.46 -4.96 -33.09
N THR A 469 28.68 -6.25 -32.81
CA THR A 469 28.85 -6.79 -31.45
C THR A 469 30.29 -6.57 -31.00
N GLN A 470 30.51 -5.77 -29.95
CA GLN A 470 31.83 -5.65 -29.30
C GLN A 470 32.12 -6.95 -28.52
N SER A 471 33.18 -7.66 -28.89
CA SER A 471 33.70 -8.82 -28.15
C SER A 471 34.51 -8.36 -26.92
N ARG A 472 34.31 -9.01 -25.77
CA ARG A 472 35.14 -8.80 -24.57
C ARG A 472 36.54 -9.41 -24.77
N PRO A 473 37.60 -8.82 -24.18
CA PRO A 473 38.96 -9.37 -24.25
C PRO A 473 39.05 -10.70 -23.48
N GLN A 474 39.64 -11.72 -24.12
CA GLN A 474 39.91 -13.05 -23.53
C GLN A 474 41.22 -13.01 -22.73
N LEU A 475 41.26 -13.60 -21.54
CA LEU A 475 42.47 -13.67 -20.69
C LEU A 475 43.42 -14.77 -21.20
N SER A 476 44.72 -14.56 -21.05
CA SER A 476 45.70 -15.62 -21.32
C SER A 476 45.60 -16.76 -20.28
N LYS A 477 46.16 -17.92 -20.59
CA LYS A 477 46.12 -19.11 -19.72
C LYS A 477 46.66 -18.82 -18.31
N ASP A 478 47.77 -18.08 -18.23
CA ASP A 478 48.43 -17.76 -16.97
C ASP A 478 47.63 -16.73 -16.14
N GLU A 479 47.04 -15.74 -16.81
CA GLU A 479 46.15 -14.75 -16.18
C GLU A 479 44.85 -15.38 -15.68
N LEU A 480 44.26 -16.28 -16.46
CA LEU A 480 43.04 -17.00 -16.07
C LEU A 480 43.29 -17.88 -14.84
N THR A 481 44.45 -18.53 -14.79
CA THR A 481 44.87 -19.39 -13.67
C THR A 481 45.07 -18.55 -12.40
N ALA A 482 45.77 -17.43 -12.49
CA ALA A 482 45.98 -16.50 -11.37
C ALA A 482 44.66 -15.91 -10.85
N THR A 483 43.75 -15.53 -11.75
CA THR A 483 42.45 -14.96 -11.39
C THR A 483 41.55 -16.00 -10.71
N LEU A 484 41.55 -17.24 -11.18
CA LEU A 484 40.80 -18.34 -10.54
C LEU A 484 41.37 -18.70 -9.16
N LEU A 485 42.69 -18.71 -8.99
CA LEU A 485 43.33 -18.94 -7.69
C LEU A 485 42.91 -17.88 -6.67
N ASN A 486 42.92 -16.61 -7.06
CA ASN A 486 42.47 -15.51 -6.22
C ASN A 486 40.98 -15.65 -5.88
N PHE A 487 40.14 -15.87 -6.89
CA PHE A 487 38.69 -16.06 -6.74
C PHE A 487 38.35 -17.19 -5.75
N TYR A 488 38.98 -18.36 -5.87
CA TYR A 488 38.71 -19.48 -4.96
C TYR A 488 39.23 -19.23 -3.54
N SER A 489 40.34 -18.51 -3.39
CA SER A 489 40.83 -18.12 -2.06
C SER A 489 39.86 -17.19 -1.31
N LEU A 490 39.14 -16.34 -2.05
CA LEU A 490 38.20 -15.35 -1.51
C LEU A 490 36.83 -15.95 -1.20
N VAL A 491 36.37 -16.86 -2.05
CA VAL A 491 35.02 -17.44 -1.98
C VAL A 491 34.98 -18.72 -1.14
N ASN A 492 36.11 -19.44 -1.00
CA ASN A 492 36.15 -20.69 -0.25
C ASN A 492 37.50 -20.93 0.48
N PRO A 493 37.78 -20.19 1.57
CA PRO A 493 39.08 -20.22 2.24
C PRO A 493 39.42 -21.56 2.94
N GLU A 494 38.44 -22.44 3.17
CA GLU A 494 38.64 -23.71 3.88
C GLU A 494 39.05 -24.88 2.97
N LYS A 495 39.04 -24.70 1.64
CA LYS A 495 39.32 -25.79 0.70
C LYS A 495 40.30 -25.33 -0.40
N PRO A 496 41.58 -25.76 -0.36
CA PRO A 496 42.53 -25.40 -1.41
C PRO A 496 42.08 -26.00 -2.75
N ALA A 497 42.14 -25.19 -3.80
CA ALA A 497 41.58 -25.51 -5.11
C ALA A 497 42.52 -26.44 -5.89
N THR A 498 42.35 -27.76 -5.74
CA THR A 498 43.15 -28.79 -6.43
C THR A 498 42.83 -28.93 -7.92
N ASP A 499 41.73 -28.36 -8.39
CA ASP A 499 41.15 -28.65 -9.71
C ASP A 499 41.28 -27.48 -10.71
N ILE A 500 42.04 -26.42 -10.38
CA ILE A 500 42.13 -25.20 -11.20
C ILE A 500 42.70 -25.49 -12.58
N ASP A 501 43.75 -26.31 -12.68
CA ASP A 501 44.37 -26.64 -13.96
C ASP A 501 43.40 -27.36 -14.91
N ALA A 502 42.51 -28.20 -14.36
CA ALA A 502 41.47 -28.89 -15.13
C ALA A 502 40.37 -27.93 -15.61
N ILE A 503 40.02 -26.93 -14.79
CA ILE A 503 39.03 -25.90 -15.15
C ILE A 503 39.61 -24.98 -16.24
N VAL A 504 40.85 -24.53 -16.08
CA VAL A 504 41.54 -23.70 -17.08
C VAL A 504 41.64 -24.44 -18.41
N ALA A 505 42.04 -25.72 -18.40
CA ALA A 505 42.13 -26.52 -19.62
C ALA A 505 40.78 -26.68 -20.36
N LYS A 506 39.67 -26.75 -19.62
CA LYS A 506 38.33 -26.94 -20.20
C LYS A 506 37.72 -25.64 -20.75
N PHE A 507 38.06 -24.49 -20.16
CA PHE A 507 37.37 -23.24 -20.41
C PHE A 507 38.26 -22.12 -20.97
N LEU A 508 39.50 -22.43 -21.37
CA LEU A 508 40.43 -21.46 -21.97
C LEU A 508 39.83 -20.77 -23.20
N ASP A 509 39.13 -21.54 -24.04
CA ASP A 509 38.52 -21.05 -25.30
C ASP A 509 37.06 -20.60 -25.15
N ASN A 510 36.48 -20.74 -23.95
CA ASN A 510 35.07 -20.42 -23.66
C ASN A 510 34.89 -19.82 -22.26
N GLN A 511 35.66 -18.75 -22.00
CA GLN A 511 35.71 -18.09 -20.69
C GLN A 511 34.38 -17.42 -20.32
N ASP A 512 33.54 -17.07 -21.31
CA ASP A 512 32.20 -16.51 -21.08
C ASP A 512 31.26 -17.52 -20.43
N GLU A 513 31.36 -18.81 -20.79
CA GLU A 513 30.58 -19.86 -20.17
C GLU A 513 31.08 -20.17 -18.76
N LEU A 514 32.40 -20.15 -18.54
CA LEU A 514 32.99 -20.25 -17.21
C LEU A 514 32.53 -19.10 -16.31
N HIS A 515 32.56 -17.86 -16.81
CA HIS A 515 32.08 -16.69 -16.08
C HIS A 515 30.61 -16.83 -15.71
N LYS A 516 29.74 -17.23 -16.65
CA LYS A 516 28.31 -17.48 -16.36
C LYS A 516 28.13 -18.59 -15.33
N SER A 517 28.86 -19.69 -15.44
CA SER A 517 28.78 -20.81 -14.50
C SER A 517 29.19 -20.42 -13.09
N LEU A 518 30.25 -19.61 -12.95
CA LEU A 518 30.72 -19.11 -11.66
C LEU A 518 29.78 -18.04 -11.07
N VAL A 519 29.22 -17.15 -11.90
CA VAL A 519 28.17 -16.20 -11.45
C VAL A 519 26.96 -16.95 -10.92
N VAL A 520 26.51 -18.00 -11.59
CA VAL A 520 25.39 -18.83 -11.12
C VAL A 520 25.72 -19.54 -9.80
N LYS A 521 26.94 -20.03 -9.64
CA LYS A 521 27.33 -20.83 -8.48
C LYS A 521 27.72 -20.00 -7.24
N TYR A 522 28.33 -18.84 -7.44
CA TYR A 522 28.95 -18.04 -6.37
C TYR A 522 28.51 -16.57 -6.38
N GLY A 523 27.63 -16.15 -7.30
CA GLY A 523 27.14 -14.78 -7.42
C GLY A 523 28.14 -13.78 -8.01
N ARG A 524 29.36 -14.23 -8.37
CA ARG A 524 30.43 -13.45 -9.00
C ARG A 524 31.20 -14.33 -9.98
N GLY A 525 31.75 -13.73 -11.04
CA GLY A 525 32.54 -14.46 -12.03
C GLY A 525 33.94 -13.88 -12.24
N VAL A 526 34.75 -14.59 -13.02
CA VAL A 526 36.19 -14.31 -13.19
C VAL A 526 36.49 -12.90 -13.71
N PHE A 527 35.66 -12.38 -14.62
CA PHE A 527 35.84 -11.03 -15.18
C PHE A 527 35.41 -9.88 -14.27
N ASP A 528 34.75 -10.17 -13.14
CA ASP A 528 34.39 -9.14 -12.16
C ASP A 528 35.62 -8.73 -11.32
N GLU A 529 36.63 -9.60 -11.20
CA GLU A 529 37.90 -9.28 -10.53
C GLU A 529 38.89 -8.51 -11.42
N VAL A 530 38.91 -8.79 -12.73
CA VAL A 530 39.81 -8.10 -13.68
C VAL A 530 39.48 -6.60 -13.78
N ALA A 531 38.22 -6.24 -13.55
CA ALA A 531 37.79 -4.84 -13.46
C ALA A 531 38.29 -4.10 -12.21
N LEU A 532 38.70 -4.82 -11.14
CA LEU A 532 39.21 -4.24 -9.91
C LEU A 532 40.74 -4.07 -9.91
N ASN A 533 41.46 -4.86 -10.71
CA ASN A 533 42.93 -4.90 -10.73
C ASN A 533 43.58 -4.03 -11.82
N ASN A 534 42.81 -3.23 -12.57
CA ASN A 534 43.32 -2.35 -13.62
C ASN A 534 43.21 -0.87 -13.18
N PRO A 535 44.26 -0.25 -12.58
CA PRO A 535 44.13 1.01 -11.84
C PRO A 535 44.24 2.27 -12.72
N SER A 536 44.02 2.19 -14.03
CA SER A 536 44.16 3.33 -14.95
C SER A 536 42.85 4.04 -15.32
N SER A 537 41.75 3.80 -14.62
CA SER A 537 40.60 4.71 -14.62
C SER A 537 40.33 5.19 -13.20
N ASN A 538 40.65 6.46 -12.95
CA ASN A 538 40.27 7.16 -11.74
C ASN A 538 38.74 7.17 -11.59
N SER A 539 38.22 6.19 -10.87
CA SER A 539 36.99 6.32 -10.11
C SER A 539 37.16 5.49 -8.85
N SER A 540 37.46 6.16 -7.74
CA SER A 540 37.09 5.69 -6.42
C SER A 540 35.61 5.32 -6.48
N THR A 541 35.28 4.04 -6.55
CA THR A 541 33.90 3.58 -6.59
C THR A 541 33.27 3.88 -5.23
N PRO A 542 32.32 4.83 -5.15
CA PRO A 542 31.46 4.92 -3.99
C PRO A 542 30.54 3.70 -4.04
N VAL A 543 30.03 3.33 -2.87
CA VAL A 543 28.78 2.57 -2.71
C VAL A 543 27.83 2.93 -3.86
N VAL A 544 27.28 1.93 -4.56
CA VAL A 544 26.33 2.11 -5.65
C VAL A 544 25.20 3.04 -5.18
N ASP A 545 25.36 4.32 -5.47
CA ASP A 545 24.37 5.36 -5.24
C ASP A 545 23.35 5.24 -6.37
N ASP A 546 22.09 5.01 -6.02
CA ASP A 546 20.97 4.85 -6.96
C ASP A 546 20.68 6.13 -7.78
N GLY A 547 21.60 7.11 -7.82
CA GLY A 547 21.38 8.45 -8.35
C GLY A 547 20.33 9.24 -7.55
N LEU A 548 20.05 8.81 -6.31
CA LEU A 548 19.03 9.39 -5.44
C LEU A 548 19.71 10.28 -4.40
N VAL A 549 19.67 11.58 -4.62
CA VAL A 549 20.39 12.56 -3.80
C VAL A 549 19.88 12.61 -2.35
N ASP A 550 18.57 12.49 -2.13
CA ASP A 550 17.95 12.62 -0.81
C ASP A 550 17.13 11.39 -0.38
N PHE A 551 16.87 10.42 -1.26
CA PHE A 551 16.17 9.19 -0.87
C PHE A 551 17.15 8.04 -0.63
N VAL A 552 17.05 7.43 0.55
CA VAL A 552 17.78 6.19 0.87
C VAL A 552 16.82 5.02 0.91
N ARG A 553 17.18 3.94 0.24
CA ARG A 553 16.44 2.68 0.27
C ARG A 553 16.54 2.02 1.65
N LEU A 554 15.41 1.95 2.36
CA LEU A 554 15.28 1.29 3.66
C LEU A 554 15.02 -0.21 3.53
N TYR A 555 14.22 -0.63 2.55
CA TYR A 555 13.85 -2.02 2.37
C TYR A 555 13.65 -2.42 0.90
N PRO A 556 14.17 -3.59 0.47
CA PRO A 556 15.26 -4.31 1.14
C PRO A 556 16.51 -3.41 1.16
N PRO A 557 17.32 -3.42 2.25
CA PRO A 557 18.49 -2.56 2.30
C PRO A 557 19.50 -2.95 1.20
N PRO A 558 20.28 -1.99 0.67
CA PRO A 558 21.27 -2.28 -0.38
C PRO A 558 22.29 -3.36 0.02
N VAL A 559 22.62 -3.42 1.31
CA VAL A 559 23.50 -4.43 1.90
C VAL A 559 22.71 -5.21 2.94
N PRO A 560 22.77 -6.55 2.94
CA PRO A 560 22.13 -7.34 3.98
C PRO A 560 22.63 -6.98 5.38
N THR A 561 21.70 -6.75 6.31
CA THR A 561 22.04 -6.42 7.70
C THR A 561 21.52 -7.52 8.64
N SER A 562 22.05 -7.58 9.86
CA SER A 562 21.54 -8.49 10.91
C SER A 562 20.06 -8.28 11.21
N LYS A 563 19.54 -7.06 11.01
CA LYS A 563 18.11 -6.73 11.17
C LYS A 563 17.21 -7.34 10.09
N ASN A 564 17.75 -7.77 8.96
CA ASN A 564 16.93 -8.35 7.88
C ASN A 564 16.21 -9.63 8.31
N ALA A 565 16.86 -10.44 9.14
CA ALA A 565 16.24 -11.64 9.71
C ALA A 565 15.03 -11.28 10.58
N ILE A 566 15.13 -10.21 11.38
CA ILE A 566 14.04 -9.71 12.23
C ILE A 566 12.91 -9.16 11.36
N TYR A 567 13.21 -8.38 10.33
CA TYR A 567 12.19 -7.86 9.41
C TYR A 567 11.45 -8.98 8.67
N LYS A 568 12.16 -10.03 8.25
CA LYS A 568 11.55 -11.22 7.66
C LYS A 568 10.62 -11.94 8.63
N GLN A 569 11.07 -12.19 9.87
CA GLN A 569 10.23 -12.77 10.92
C GLN A 569 8.96 -11.94 11.21
N ILE A 570 9.08 -10.60 11.20
CA ILE A 570 7.93 -9.70 11.36
C ILE A 570 6.94 -9.87 10.20
N LEU A 571 7.42 -9.93 8.96
CA LEU A 571 6.57 -10.14 7.78
C LEU A 571 5.88 -11.51 7.82
N ASP A 572 6.62 -12.57 8.12
CA ASP A 572 6.11 -13.94 8.21
C ASP A 572 5.02 -14.06 9.29
N ALA A 573 5.22 -13.43 10.45
CA ALA A 573 4.23 -13.38 11.52
C ALA A 573 2.98 -12.59 11.11
N CYS A 574 3.15 -11.48 10.38
CA CYS A 574 2.03 -10.71 9.87
C CYS A 574 1.23 -11.49 8.81
N GLN A 575 1.91 -12.22 7.93
CA GLN A 575 1.30 -13.07 6.90
C GLN A 575 0.54 -14.24 7.53
N SER A 576 1.15 -14.94 8.47
CA SER A 576 0.53 -16.06 9.20
C SER A 576 -0.78 -15.65 9.88
N ASN A 577 -0.85 -14.43 10.45
CA ASN A 577 -2.08 -13.92 11.03
C ASN A 577 -3.18 -13.69 9.98
N ILE A 578 -2.84 -13.23 8.77
CA ILE A 578 -3.82 -13.07 7.69
C ILE A 578 -4.32 -14.44 7.24
N ASP A 579 -3.41 -15.39 7.07
CA ASP A 579 -3.75 -16.75 6.66
C ASP A 579 -4.67 -17.42 7.68
N GLU A 580 -4.41 -17.23 8.98
CA GLU A 580 -5.29 -17.71 10.05
C GLU A 580 -6.68 -17.04 10.00
N GLN A 581 -6.75 -15.73 9.76
CA GLN A 581 -8.01 -15.02 9.61
C GLN A 581 -8.81 -15.51 8.39
N LEU A 582 -8.13 -15.75 7.27
CA LEU A 582 -8.74 -16.30 6.06
C LEU A 582 -9.22 -17.73 6.28
N LEU A 583 -8.45 -18.56 6.98
CA LEU A 583 -8.84 -19.93 7.34
C LEU A 583 -10.12 -19.92 8.19
N ARG A 584 -10.22 -19.00 9.17
CA ARG A 584 -11.43 -18.85 10.00
C ARG A 584 -12.67 -18.44 9.19
N LEU A 585 -12.50 -17.62 8.15
CA LEU A 585 -13.58 -17.18 7.27
C LEU A 585 -14.00 -18.28 6.26
N THR A 586 -13.05 -19.11 5.84
CA THR A 586 -13.27 -20.16 4.83
C THR A 586 -13.61 -21.52 5.43
N ALA A 587 -13.26 -21.80 6.68
CA ALA A 587 -13.57 -23.06 7.38
C ALA A 587 -15.09 -23.37 7.45
N PRO A 588 -16.00 -22.40 7.67
CA PRO A 588 -17.44 -22.67 7.63
C PRO A 588 -17.96 -23.04 6.23
N LEU A 589 -17.26 -22.63 5.17
CA LEU A 589 -17.67 -22.84 3.78
C LEU A 589 -17.21 -24.19 3.21
N HIS A 590 -16.24 -24.85 3.85
CA HIS A 590 -15.70 -26.15 3.43
C HIS A 590 -16.35 -27.35 4.11
N GLN A 591 -17.36 -27.17 4.97
CA GLN A 591 -18.24 -28.27 5.39
C GLN A 591 -19.15 -28.69 4.22
N LYS A 592 -18.55 -29.31 3.20
CA LYS A 592 -19.28 -30.16 2.25
C LYS A 592 -19.78 -31.38 3.03
N LYS A 593 -21.07 -31.69 2.85
CA LYS A 593 -21.71 -32.92 3.29
C LYS A 593 -20.84 -34.13 2.95
N GLY A 594 -20.38 -34.88 3.96
CA GLY A 594 -19.99 -36.28 3.79
C GLY A 594 -18.57 -36.70 4.19
N GLU A 595 -17.87 -36.01 5.09
CA GLU A 595 -16.59 -36.52 5.62
C GLU A 595 -16.68 -36.89 7.11
N ASP A 596 -16.13 -38.07 7.43
CA ASP A 596 -16.12 -38.73 8.73
C ASP A 596 -15.51 -37.85 9.84
N LEU A 597 -16.29 -37.66 10.92
CA LEU A 597 -15.99 -36.80 12.07
C LEU A 597 -14.89 -37.34 13.02
N SER A 598 -13.94 -38.17 12.55
CA SER A 598 -12.97 -38.83 13.42
C SER A 598 -11.52 -38.33 13.32
N LYS A 599 -11.16 -37.45 12.37
CA LYS A 599 -9.74 -37.11 12.12
C LYS A 599 -9.33 -35.65 11.93
N THR A 600 -10.19 -34.66 12.17
CA THR A 600 -9.79 -33.24 12.19
C THR A 600 -10.08 -32.62 13.55
N SER A 601 -9.16 -32.80 14.50
CA SER A 601 -9.13 -31.95 15.70
C SER A 601 -8.66 -30.56 15.29
N LEU A 602 -9.55 -29.58 15.36
CA LEU A 602 -9.17 -28.17 15.41
C LEU A 602 -8.12 -27.99 16.52
N PRO A 603 -7.03 -27.23 16.31
CA PRO A 603 -6.12 -26.92 17.39
C PRO A 603 -6.89 -26.20 18.51
N PRO A 604 -6.81 -26.66 19.77
CA PRO A 604 -7.54 -26.04 20.85
C PRO A 604 -7.04 -24.60 21.05
N LEU A 605 -7.96 -23.69 21.40
CA LEU A 605 -7.62 -22.43 22.06
C LEU A 605 -6.57 -22.72 23.13
N VAL A 606 -5.50 -21.91 23.20
CA VAL A 606 -4.52 -21.93 24.28
C VAL A 606 -5.27 -22.00 25.63
N LYS A 607 -5.38 -23.21 26.18
CA LYS A 607 -6.03 -23.48 27.45
C LYS A 607 -5.04 -23.06 28.53
N GLY A 608 -5.15 -21.80 28.95
CA GLY A 608 -4.35 -21.24 30.03
C GLY A 608 -4.74 -19.83 30.47
N GLY A 609 -5.51 -19.08 29.67
CA GLY A 609 -6.03 -17.77 30.05
C GLY A 609 -7.36 -17.86 30.78
N THR A 610 -7.51 -17.12 31.89
CA THR A 610 -8.82 -16.91 32.50
C THR A 610 -9.76 -16.21 31.53
N LYS A 611 -11.08 -16.35 31.71
CA LYS A 611 -12.13 -15.75 30.85
C LYS A 611 -12.02 -14.22 30.61
N LYS A 612 -11.12 -13.52 31.30
CA LYS A 612 -10.79 -12.10 31.09
C LYS A 612 -9.80 -11.84 29.94
N ASP A 613 -9.10 -12.85 29.43
CA ASP A 613 -7.98 -12.68 28.49
C ASP A 613 -8.30 -13.01 27.01
N LEU A 614 -9.55 -13.37 26.69
CA LEU A 614 -9.97 -13.58 25.31
C LEU A 614 -10.29 -12.23 24.65
N GLY A 615 -9.35 -11.75 23.82
CA GLY A 615 -9.46 -10.50 23.09
C GLY A 615 -10.66 -10.45 22.14
N ARG A 616 -11.30 -9.28 22.07
CA ARG A 616 -12.40 -8.97 21.15
C ARG A 616 -11.88 -8.82 19.72
N ASP A 617 -12.62 -9.34 18.74
CA ASP A 617 -12.35 -9.16 17.32
C ASP A 617 -13.00 -7.88 16.75
N CYS A 618 -12.79 -7.64 15.46
CA CYS A 618 -13.12 -6.40 14.74
C CYS A 618 -14.62 -6.01 14.68
N PHE A 619 -15.52 -6.80 15.29
CA PHE A 619 -16.94 -6.47 15.41
C PHE A 619 -17.46 -6.52 16.86
N GLY A 620 -16.58 -6.70 17.85
CA GLY A 620 -16.96 -6.65 19.27
C GLY A 620 -17.86 -7.79 19.74
N PHE A 621 -18.01 -8.86 18.96
CA PHE A 621 -18.75 -10.06 19.34
C PHE A 621 -18.08 -11.28 18.70
N THR A 622 -17.63 -12.22 19.53
CA THR A 622 -17.47 -13.63 19.14
C THR A 622 -18.80 -14.12 18.56
N GLY A 623 -18.79 -14.49 17.28
CA GLY A 623 -19.98 -14.99 16.56
C GLY A 623 -20.63 -16.24 17.15
N THR A 624 -20.04 -16.84 18.19
CA THR A 624 -20.57 -18.00 18.91
C THR A 624 -21.38 -17.64 20.17
N ASP A 625 -21.17 -16.47 20.77
CA ASP A 625 -21.76 -16.16 22.09
C ASP A 625 -23.21 -15.67 21.98
N LYS A 626 -23.57 -15.07 20.84
CA LYS A 626 -24.97 -14.73 20.54
C LYS A 626 -25.79 -15.97 20.18
N VAL A 627 -25.19 -16.95 19.52
CA VAL A 627 -25.86 -18.20 19.13
C VAL A 627 -26.10 -19.09 20.35
N GLN A 628 -25.13 -19.24 21.25
CA GLN A 628 -25.36 -20.00 22.49
C GLN A 628 -26.38 -19.34 23.43
N GLN A 629 -26.38 -18.00 23.55
CA GLN A 629 -27.40 -17.32 24.36
C GLN A 629 -28.81 -17.38 23.76
N LEU A 630 -28.93 -17.47 22.42
CA LEU A 630 -30.22 -17.63 21.74
C LEU A 630 -30.68 -19.10 21.73
N GLU A 631 -29.76 -20.06 21.60
CA GLU A 631 -30.05 -21.51 21.63
C GLU A 631 -30.48 -22.00 23.02
N LEU A 632 -30.00 -21.36 24.09
CA LEU A 632 -30.41 -21.66 25.47
C LEU A 632 -31.80 -21.13 25.83
N LYS A 633 -32.39 -20.22 25.03
CA LYS A 633 -33.66 -19.56 25.37
C LYS A 633 -34.88 -20.00 24.56
N ASP A 634 -34.75 -20.74 23.47
CA ASP A 634 -35.93 -21.18 22.70
C ASP A 634 -35.77 -22.59 22.10
N ARG A 635 -35.86 -23.63 22.93
CA ARG A 635 -36.20 -24.98 22.44
C ARG A 635 -37.71 -25.14 22.39
N LYS A 636 -38.32 -24.80 21.26
CA LYS A 636 -39.61 -25.40 20.86
C LYS A 636 -39.33 -26.73 20.15
N PRO A 637 -40.05 -27.83 20.48
CA PRO A 637 -39.86 -29.08 19.79
C PRO A 637 -40.24 -28.94 18.30
N LEU A 638 -39.39 -29.47 17.42
CA LEU A 638 -39.63 -29.50 15.98
C LEU A 638 -40.85 -30.38 15.69
N ALA A 639 -41.79 -29.87 14.88
CA ALA A 639 -42.96 -30.62 14.46
C ALA A 639 -42.55 -31.76 13.50
N VAL A 640 -42.88 -33.00 13.86
CA VAL A 640 -42.65 -34.18 13.02
C VAL A 640 -43.70 -34.20 11.89
N PRO A 641 -43.31 -34.31 10.61
CA PRO A 641 -44.27 -34.37 9.52
C PRO A 641 -45.11 -35.65 9.59
N GLY A 642 -46.41 -35.53 9.33
CA GLY A 642 -47.33 -36.66 9.38
C GLY A 642 -47.06 -37.69 8.27
N PRO A 643 -47.57 -38.93 8.41
CA PRO A 643 -47.33 -40.02 7.44
C PRO A 643 -47.73 -39.66 5.99
N ALA A 644 -48.75 -38.82 5.81
CA ALA A 644 -49.19 -38.36 4.49
C ALA A 644 -48.17 -37.42 3.81
N GLN A 645 -47.45 -36.61 4.59
CA GLN A 645 -46.40 -35.71 4.07
C GLN A 645 -45.14 -36.50 3.69
N LEU A 646 -44.79 -37.52 4.48
CA LEU A 646 -43.72 -38.46 4.14
C LEU A 646 -44.04 -39.28 2.87
N ALA A 647 -45.28 -39.75 2.71
CA ALA A 647 -45.69 -40.48 1.52
C ALA A 647 -45.70 -39.60 0.26
N ALA A 648 -46.12 -38.34 0.37
CA ALA A 648 -46.08 -37.37 -0.74
C ALA A 648 -44.63 -37.01 -1.14
N ALA A 649 -43.75 -36.79 -0.16
CA ALA A 649 -42.34 -36.52 -0.41
C ALA A 649 -41.61 -37.73 -1.03
N SER A 650 -41.93 -38.95 -0.58
CA SER A 650 -41.35 -40.18 -1.12
C SER A 650 -41.77 -40.43 -2.58
N ARG A 651 -43.03 -40.13 -2.95
CA ARG A 651 -43.51 -40.24 -4.34
C ARG A 651 -42.95 -39.17 -5.28
N LEU A 652 -42.69 -37.96 -4.78
CA LEU A 652 -41.99 -36.91 -5.53
C LEU A 652 -40.52 -37.25 -5.77
N MET A 653 -39.85 -37.86 -4.79
CA MET A 653 -38.47 -38.35 -4.92
C MET A 653 -38.34 -39.51 -5.90
N MET A 654 -39.41 -40.28 -6.14
CA MET A 654 -39.47 -41.34 -7.15
C MET A 654 -39.91 -40.84 -8.56
N GLY A 655 -40.02 -39.52 -8.78
CA GLY A 655 -40.17 -38.95 -10.12
C GLY A 655 -41.59 -38.99 -10.72
N HIS A 656 -42.64 -39.20 -9.93
CA HIS A 656 -44.02 -39.12 -10.43
C HIS A 656 -44.51 -37.66 -10.53
N SER A 657 -44.93 -37.23 -11.74
CA SER A 657 -45.37 -35.86 -12.04
C SER A 657 -46.72 -35.49 -11.39
N SER A 658 -46.81 -34.29 -10.81
CA SER A 658 -47.88 -33.81 -9.92
C SER A 658 -49.15 -33.29 -10.61
N GLN A 659 -49.46 -33.72 -11.83
CA GLN A 659 -50.56 -33.11 -12.63
C GLN A 659 -51.97 -33.65 -12.33
N LYS A 660 -52.17 -34.53 -11.35
CA LYS A 660 -53.52 -35.08 -11.01
C LYS A 660 -53.83 -35.21 -9.53
N LEU A 661 -53.47 -34.23 -8.69
CA LEU A 661 -53.97 -34.20 -7.30
C LEU A 661 -54.35 -32.80 -6.84
N SER A 662 -55.66 -32.58 -6.66
CA SER A 662 -56.25 -31.45 -5.94
C SER A 662 -56.10 -31.67 -4.43
N VAL A 663 -54.95 -31.28 -3.87
CA VAL A 663 -54.74 -31.28 -2.41
C VAL A 663 -54.96 -29.86 -1.89
N LEU A 664 -56.04 -29.67 -1.12
CA LEU A 664 -56.31 -28.43 -0.40
C LEU A 664 -55.19 -28.15 0.62
N ILE A 665 -54.69 -26.92 0.65
CA ILE A 665 -53.66 -26.45 1.57
C ILE A 665 -54.24 -26.47 3.01
N PRO A 666 -53.61 -27.12 4.00
CA PRO A 666 -54.10 -27.08 5.38
C PRO A 666 -53.88 -25.70 6.01
N THR A 667 -54.94 -25.10 6.56
CA THR A 667 -54.85 -23.92 7.44
C THR A 667 -54.18 -24.27 8.77
N ARG A 668 -53.39 -23.33 9.31
CA ARG A 668 -52.57 -23.50 10.53
C ARG A 668 -53.44 -23.71 11.79
N PRO A 669 -53.07 -24.60 12.72
CA PRO A 669 -53.79 -24.76 13.99
C PRO A 669 -53.62 -23.54 14.90
N VAL A 670 -54.71 -23.09 15.51
CA VAL A 670 -54.77 -22.04 16.52
C VAL A 670 -54.34 -22.62 17.88
N SER A 671 -53.32 -22.05 18.52
CA SER A 671 -52.90 -22.46 19.87
C SER A 671 -53.72 -21.69 20.92
N GLN A 672 -54.42 -22.45 21.76
CA GLN A 672 -55.02 -22.00 23.01
C GLN A 672 -53.91 -21.81 24.05
N ASN A 673 -53.68 -20.55 24.46
CA ASN A 673 -53.39 -20.13 25.84
C ASN A 673 -53.10 -18.63 25.86
N SER A 674 -54.08 -17.89 26.38
CA SER A 674 -54.06 -16.46 26.61
C SER A 674 -53.77 -16.18 28.09
N SER A 675 -52.70 -15.43 28.37
CA SER A 675 -52.66 -14.51 29.52
C SER A 675 -51.75 -13.31 29.24
N THR A 676 -52.44 -12.19 29.02
CA THR A 676 -52.18 -10.81 29.44
C THR A 676 -50.83 -10.10 29.16
N ASN A 677 -50.97 -9.01 28.40
CA ASN A 677 -50.05 -7.88 28.18
C ASN A 677 -48.86 -8.09 27.24
N LEU A 678 -49.08 -7.81 25.95
CA LEU A 678 -48.25 -6.92 25.12
C LEU A 678 -48.92 -6.73 23.73
N VAL A 679 -48.87 -5.49 23.25
CA VAL A 679 -49.51 -4.94 22.04
C VAL A 679 -49.19 -5.76 20.78
N LYS A 680 -50.22 -6.26 20.10
CA LYS A 680 -50.12 -7.02 18.83
C LYS A 680 -49.66 -6.10 17.69
N LYS A 681 -48.41 -6.26 17.23
CA LYS A 681 -48.01 -5.84 15.87
C LYS A 681 -48.26 -7.00 14.90
N ALA A 682 -49.01 -6.73 13.84
CA ALA A 682 -49.33 -7.67 12.77
C ALA A 682 -48.07 -8.11 11.98
N PRO A 683 -48.02 -9.34 11.43
CA PRO A 683 -46.97 -9.74 10.52
C PRO A 683 -47.08 -8.97 9.20
N VAL A 684 -45.97 -8.30 8.90
CA VAL A 684 -45.65 -7.42 7.77
C VAL A 684 -46.08 -7.98 6.40
N GLN A 685 -47.00 -7.27 5.74
CA GLN A 685 -47.48 -7.47 4.37
C GLN A 685 -46.71 -6.57 3.37
N TYR A 686 -45.37 -6.55 3.45
CA TYR A 686 -44.52 -5.59 2.72
C TYR A 686 -44.59 -5.74 1.19
N GLY A 687 -44.86 -6.94 0.69
CA GLY A 687 -44.85 -7.23 -0.74
C GLY A 687 -46.04 -6.67 -1.53
N LEU A 688 -47.19 -6.49 -0.89
CA LEU A 688 -48.42 -5.99 -1.54
C LEU A 688 -48.47 -4.46 -1.56
N GLU A 689 -48.15 -3.80 -0.45
CA GLU A 689 -48.08 -2.32 -0.37
C GLU A 689 -47.00 -1.73 -1.29
N TYR A 690 -45.90 -2.47 -1.53
CA TYR A 690 -44.84 -2.04 -2.43
C TYR A 690 -45.25 -2.12 -3.91
N ARG A 691 -46.05 -3.12 -4.30
CA ARG A 691 -46.59 -3.24 -5.67
C ARG A 691 -47.65 -2.17 -5.95
N GLU A 692 -48.53 -1.87 -5.01
CA GLU A 692 -49.53 -0.78 -5.14
C GLU A 692 -48.87 0.61 -5.24
N LYS A 693 -47.78 0.86 -4.51
CA LYS A 693 -47.01 2.11 -4.63
C LYS A 693 -46.31 2.27 -5.98
N LEU A 694 -45.83 1.18 -6.59
CA LEU A 694 -45.20 1.22 -7.91
C LEU A 694 -46.21 1.47 -9.04
N GLU A 695 -47.45 0.98 -8.92
CA GLU A 695 -48.51 1.24 -9.90
C GLU A 695 -49.04 2.68 -9.84
N THR A 696 -49.09 3.28 -8.65
CA THR A 696 -49.54 4.67 -8.47
C THR A 696 -48.52 5.71 -8.95
N MET A 697 -47.22 5.41 -8.92
CA MET A 697 -46.19 6.30 -9.45
C MET A 697 -46.09 6.31 -10.98
N LYS A 698 -46.50 5.23 -11.68
CA LYS A 698 -46.48 5.15 -13.15
C LYS A 698 -47.57 6.00 -13.84
N LYS A 699 -48.56 6.51 -13.09
CA LYS A 699 -49.73 7.22 -13.65
C LYS A 699 -49.77 8.74 -13.42
N LYS A 700 -48.69 9.37 -12.93
CA LYS A 700 -48.67 10.84 -12.75
C LYS A 700 -48.08 11.56 -13.97
N PRO A 701 -48.75 12.59 -14.52
CA PRO A 701 -48.27 13.32 -15.69
C PRO A 701 -47.07 14.22 -15.34
N THR A 702 -46.09 14.26 -16.25
CA THR A 702 -44.91 15.11 -16.17
C THR A 702 -45.29 16.57 -16.42
N ILE A 703 -45.13 17.45 -15.42
CA ILE A 703 -45.24 18.90 -15.60
C ILE A 703 -43.85 19.46 -15.90
N ALA A 704 -43.73 20.16 -17.03
CA ALA A 704 -42.50 20.81 -17.50
C ALA A 704 -42.12 22.00 -16.60
N MET A 705 -40.84 22.11 -16.24
CA MET A 705 -40.28 23.31 -15.59
C MET A 705 -39.87 24.34 -16.65
N THR A 706 -40.57 25.47 -16.68
CA THR A 706 -40.12 26.73 -17.26
C THR A 706 -39.14 27.44 -16.32
N GLN A 707 -38.16 28.10 -16.92
CA GLN A 707 -37.13 28.95 -16.31
C GLN A 707 -37.73 30.02 -15.37
N ILE A 708 -36.99 30.44 -14.33
CA ILE A 708 -36.81 31.85 -13.93
C ILE A 708 -35.60 32.02 -13.00
N THR A 709 -34.84 33.05 -13.36
CA THR A 709 -33.71 33.83 -12.83
C THR A 709 -33.53 33.98 -11.31
N PHE A 710 -32.26 33.97 -10.88
CA PHE A 710 -31.79 34.48 -9.57
C PHE A 710 -31.38 35.95 -9.67
N GLY A 711 -31.88 36.79 -8.74
CA GLY A 711 -31.44 38.16 -8.53
C GLY A 711 -31.20 38.45 -7.05
N GLY A 712 -29.98 38.88 -6.73
CA GLY A 712 -29.66 40.08 -5.94
C GLY A 712 -30.09 40.24 -4.46
N PHE A 713 -29.04 40.32 -3.63
CA PHE A 713 -28.81 41.23 -2.47
C PHE A 713 -29.46 40.97 -1.10
N GLY A 714 -28.61 41.11 -0.08
CA GLY A 714 -28.88 41.10 1.36
C GLY A 714 -27.61 40.84 2.13
#